data_AF-A0A7J4I338-F1
#
_entry.id   AF-A0A7J4I338-F1
#
_cell.length_a   1.000
_cell.length_b   1.000
_cell.length_c   1.000
_cell.angle_alpha   90.00
_cell.angle_beta   90.00
_cell.angle_gamma   90.00
#
_symmetry.space_group_name_H-M   'P 1'
#
loop_
_entity.id
_entity.type
_entity.pdbx_description
1 polymer ?
#
loop_
_entity_poly.entity_id
_entity_poly.type
_entity_poly.pdbx_seq_one_letter_code
_entity_poly.pdbx_strand_id
1 'polypeptide(L)'
;MNKQSLFKTPNPTELTFKMSKITLKKLIKQLAAIKGRHTELVTVYVPVGANLHEIINQLRNEQSTAENIKSKPVRKNVVSALDKIIRELQMFKKTPPNGLALFAGNISLKEGATDIEVWTIEPPDEVKVKMYWCDQNFVMEPLEDMIKEKQIYGIICLDKSEGDVALLRGKKLEPIVHYDSIVPGKTRAGGQCLAPDTLVQMGDGNITEIDKVSNPHIVKAVDFSNITLKNRPVIEKWETRKNTKYIITTKYPTTQIESSKDHTFFRWGNKIEEVPAAELKKDDFLLMPEKIGVEGEIQSLNVSCLYNSYQISEEGRNYIKNRRGSLKLLQKELAKKSNVTQTAISVIELGKRDIKIGFLRNLCKNLDVETESFIRQFCIPIKDIRLPEILNENLANFLGYFAGDGSFENERISLFDANQQIIEYYNKLAKNIFNCNSSITHRENKGHYVARIYGKPIVELIKKEFPELKYAIDTEIPVKILKSPDSVLAAFLRGFFDAEGYVNKERGIGLGINNKKMSRQVQLALLRFGVLASLVEYNNRRNPYTKKHRFTVGITERKSLEIFLNSIGFNAAYKSKNLIEIIKNKSIKSNTRQIFLTGKNVRKILESEGYKVSDFPKVTDFFRNKRLMSKEVFKNSILNEIKDNENLYKRLETVLNYNLIPVKIASIKKVEEELKMVDIEVKNSNFIANGLVVHNSSQRFSRVREGMLNDWLKKMGEAANKIFEEHKAEVIGIIVSGSGPIKEMFMKEDYLHADVKKKVIGIIDTSYTGEFGLQETIEKSDTLLKEEEVTKEKKLLQDFFNELQKPHGRVSYGIHEVVKSTEAGAVDRIIVSEATSMRAFDLINPQTQEKKVIFASVKPNESGWDLMGEKDLPDFLEELADNYGSKVIVVSNDTREGQQFLELGGVGALLRYNI
;
A
#
# COMPACT_ATOMS: atom_id res chain seq x y z
N MET A 1 41.27 -67.95 29.16
CA MET A 1 40.52 -68.75 28.19
C MET A 1 39.04 -68.39 28.27
N ASN A 2 38.47 -68.03 27.12
CA ASN A 2 37.06 -67.85 26.73
C ASN A 2 36.16 -66.87 27.51
N LYS A 3 36.25 -65.58 27.15
CA LYS A 3 35.14 -64.61 27.20
C LYS A 3 34.60 -64.41 25.77
N GLN A 4 33.73 -65.31 25.33
CA GLN A 4 32.87 -65.12 24.15
C GLN A 4 31.48 -65.64 24.54
N SER A 5 30.68 -64.77 25.13
CA SER A 5 29.27 -65.03 25.45
C SER A 5 28.66 -63.74 25.96
N LEU A 6 28.18 -62.89 25.07
CA LEU A 6 27.15 -61.88 25.35
C LEU A 6 26.51 -61.54 23.99
N PHE A 7 25.21 -61.83 23.88
CA PHE A 7 24.31 -61.69 22.72
C PHE A 7 24.36 -62.78 21.64
N LYS A 8 24.01 -64.02 22.01
CA LYS A 8 23.31 -64.92 21.06
C LYS A 8 21.87 -64.42 20.89
N THR A 9 21.37 -64.45 19.65
CA THR A 9 19.96 -64.21 19.32
C THR A 9 19.02 -65.03 20.20
N PRO A 10 17.97 -64.44 20.81
CA PRO A 10 16.92 -65.20 21.48
C PRO A 10 16.12 -66.02 20.46
N ASN A 11 15.50 -67.10 20.94
CA ASN A 11 14.56 -67.93 20.20
C ASN A 11 13.45 -67.08 19.52
N PRO A 12 12.90 -67.48 18.35
CA PRO A 12 11.90 -66.69 17.61
C PRO A 12 10.54 -66.48 18.30
N THR A 13 10.38 -66.95 19.53
CA THR A 13 9.11 -66.90 20.29
C THR A 13 9.07 -65.82 21.39
N GLU A 14 10.14 -65.05 21.58
CA GLU A 14 10.17 -63.91 22.53
C GLU A 14 10.66 -62.63 21.83
N LEU A 15 9.81 -62.04 20.98
CA LEU A 15 10.07 -60.74 20.32
C LEU A 15 9.02 -59.71 20.75
N THR A 16 9.12 -59.29 22.01
CA THR A 16 8.57 -58.02 22.51
C THR A 16 9.60 -57.39 23.45
N PHE A 17 10.72 -56.95 22.90
CA PHE A 17 11.59 -56.00 23.59
C PHE A 17 12.06 -54.95 22.60
N LYS A 18 11.39 -53.79 22.65
CA LYS A 18 11.77 -52.57 21.93
C LYS A 18 13.21 -52.23 22.30
N MET A 19 14.11 -52.12 21.33
CA MET A 19 15.51 -51.84 21.61
C MET A 19 15.65 -50.41 22.16
N SER A 20 16.33 -50.22 23.30
CA SER A 20 16.52 -48.90 23.91
C SER A 20 17.57 -48.07 23.14
N LYS A 21 17.49 -46.73 23.18
CA LYS A 21 18.51 -45.85 22.54
C LYS A 21 19.93 -46.11 23.05
N ILE A 22 20.07 -46.50 24.32
CA ILE A 22 21.36 -46.87 24.93
C ILE A 22 21.88 -48.19 24.35
N THR A 23 21.00 -49.17 24.15
CA THR A 23 21.34 -50.45 23.50
C THR A 23 21.69 -50.26 22.03
N LEU A 24 20.99 -49.37 21.32
CA LEU A 24 21.28 -49.00 19.94
C LEU A 24 22.67 -48.33 19.84
N LYS A 25 23.01 -47.36 20.70
CA LYS A 25 24.33 -46.71 20.73
C LYS A 25 25.47 -47.73 20.88
N LYS A 26 25.30 -48.73 21.77
CA LYS A 26 26.27 -49.83 21.94
C LYS A 26 26.39 -50.73 20.71
N LEU A 27 25.27 -51.04 20.06
CA LEU A 27 25.27 -51.87 18.85
C LEU A 27 25.89 -51.16 17.65
N ILE A 28 25.60 -49.87 17.44
CA ILE A 28 26.24 -49.07 16.39
C ILE A 28 27.76 -49.08 16.56
N LYS A 29 28.26 -48.92 17.79
CA LYS A 29 29.69 -49.00 18.10
C LYS A 29 30.29 -50.37 17.79
N GLN A 30 29.54 -51.46 18.02
CA GLN A 30 29.98 -52.81 17.65
C GLN A 30 30.03 -53.02 16.14
N LEU A 31 28.99 -52.60 15.41
CA LEU A 31 28.92 -52.73 13.95
C LEU A 31 29.97 -51.85 13.25
N ALA A 32 30.24 -50.65 13.78
CA ALA A 32 31.28 -49.75 13.27
C ALA A 32 32.71 -50.33 13.41
N ALA A 33 32.94 -51.21 14.40
CA ALA A 33 34.22 -51.89 14.55
C ALA A 33 34.46 -53.02 13.52
N ILE A 34 33.40 -53.45 12.80
CA ILE A 34 33.48 -54.51 11.80
C ILE A 34 33.77 -53.89 10.43
N LYS A 35 34.92 -54.25 9.86
CA LYS A 35 35.36 -53.78 8.54
C LYS A 35 35.65 -54.96 7.62
N GLY A 36 34.96 -55.01 6.49
CA GLY A 36 35.20 -55.95 5.41
C GLY A 36 36.52 -55.68 4.73
N ARG A 37 37.20 -56.73 4.23
CA ARG A 37 38.46 -56.59 3.47
C ARG A 37 38.21 -55.99 2.08
N HIS A 38 37.01 -56.22 1.55
CA HIS A 38 36.51 -55.72 0.27
C HIS A 38 35.02 -55.35 0.46
N THR A 39 34.30 -55.04 -0.61
CA THR A 39 32.85 -54.77 -0.57
C THR A 39 32.06 -56.05 -0.30
N GLU A 40 32.00 -56.48 0.95
CA GLU A 40 31.46 -57.78 1.37
C GLU A 40 30.52 -57.72 2.57
N LEU A 41 30.27 -56.52 3.12
CA LEU A 41 29.29 -56.28 4.18
C LEU A 41 27.99 -55.76 3.59
N VAL A 42 26.89 -56.45 3.89
CA VAL A 42 25.55 -56.15 3.37
C VAL A 42 24.72 -55.43 4.42
N THR A 43 24.15 -54.28 4.05
CA THR A 43 23.20 -53.50 4.87
C THR A 43 21.84 -53.46 4.19
N VAL A 44 20.77 -53.72 4.93
CA VAL A 44 19.38 -53.64 4.45
C VAL A 44 18.50 -52.89 5.44
N TYR A 45 17.81 -51.85 4.97
CA TYR A 45 16.74 -51.17 5.72
C TYR A 45 15.39 -51.45 5.08
N VAL A 46 14.45 -51.90 5.91
CA VAL A 46 13.06 -52.19 5.54
C VAL A 46 12.15 -51.16 6.21
N PRO A 47 11.45 -50.31 5.44
CA PRO A 47 10.64 -49.27 6.04
C PRO A 47 9.33 -49.82 6.60
N VAL A 48 8.71 -49.06 7.51
CA VAL A 48 7.43 -49.41 8.13
C VAL A 48 6.36 -49.67 7.07
N GLY A 49 5.60 -50.76 7.24
CA GLY A 49 4.52 -51.13 6.33
C GLY A 49 4.97 -51.70 4.97
N ALA A 50 6.28 -51.83 4.71
CA ALA A 50 6.77 -52.46 3.50
C ALA A 50 6.33 -53.92 3.39
N ASN A 51 6.07 -54.38 2.16
CA ASN A 51 5.77 -55.78 1.89
C ASN A 51 7.06 -56.61 1.90
N LEU A 52 7.24 -57.46 2.92
CA LEU A 52 8.43 -58.32 3.05
C LEU A 52 8.65 -59.22 1.84
N HIS A 53 7.58 -59.68 1.15
CA HIS A 53 7.73 -60.51 -0.04
C HIS A 53 8.43 -59.75 -1.18
N GLU A 54 8.13 -58.46 -1.36
CA GLU A 54 8.78 -57.63 -2.37
C GLU A 54 10.25 -57.38 -2.03
N ILE A 55 10.56 -57.15 -0.76
CA ILE A 55 11.95 -56.99 -0.28
C ILE A 55 12.74 -58.28 -0.50
N ILE A 56 12.18 -59.44 -0.15
CA ILE A 56 12.82 -60.74 -0.35
C ILE A 56 13.08 -61.00 -1.85
N ASN A 57 12.12 -60.70 -2.72
CA ASN A 57 12.30 -60.85 -4.16
C ASN A 57 13.39 -59.93 -4.71
N GLN A 58 13.47 -58.68 -4.21
CA GLN A 58 14.56 -57.78 -4.56
C GLN A 58 15.91 -58.34 -4.12
N LEU A 59 16.05 -58.80 -2.87
CA LEU A 59 17.31 -59.36 -2.37
C LEU A 59 17.73 -60.64 -3.11
N ARG A 60 16.77 -61.46 -3.58
CA ARG A 60 17.06 -62.61 -4.45
C ARG A 60 17.64 -62.19 -5.80
N ASN A 61 17.13 -61.12 -6.41
CA ASN A 61 17.67 -60.58 -7.65
C ASN A 61 19.09 -60.02 -7.45
N GLU A 62 19.33 -59.36 -6.31
CA GLU A 62 20.68 -58.89 -5.93
C GLU A 62 21.63 -60.07 -5.69
N GLN A 63 21.14 -61.16 -5.08
CA GLN A 63 21.91 -62.39 -4.89
C GLN A 63 22.32 -63.03 -6.22
N SER A 64 21.42 -63.12 -7.19
CA SER A 64 21.73 -63.61 -8.55
C SER A 64 22.74 -62.69 -9.27
N THR A 65 22.67 -61.39 -9.04
CA THR A 65 23.61 -60.42 -9.63
C THR A 65 24.99 -60.52 -8.98
N ALA A 66 25.05 -60.78 -7.68
CA ALA A 66 26.28 -61.01 -6.93
C ALA A 66 27.06 -62.25 -7.41
N GLU A 67 26.41 -63.21 -8.10
CA GLU A 67 27.11 -64.36 -8.72
C GLU A 67 28.13 -63.93 -9.80
N ASN A 68 27.96 -62.75 -10.38
CA ASN A 68 28.87 -62.21 -11.40
C ASN A 68 30.11 -61.51 -10.80
N ILE A 69 30.25 -61.45 -9.47
CA ILE A 69 31.43 -60.86 -8.81
C ILE A 69 32.68 -61.66 -9.19
N LYS A 70 33.70 -60.97 -9.75
CA LYS A 70 34.95 -61.56 -10.25
C LYS A 70 35.77 -62.25 -9.15
N SER A 71 35.81 -61.65 -7.95
CA SER A 71 36.54 -62.20 -6.80
C SER A 71 35.77 -63.36 -6.16
N LYS A 72 36.31 -64.58 -6.26
CA LYS A 72 35.69 -65.80 -5.71
C LYS A 72 35.42 -65.73 -4.19
N PRO A 73 36.33 -65.20 -3.34
CA PRO A 73 36.04 -65.00 -1.91
C PRO A 73 34.93 -63.98 -1.64
N VAL A 74 34.96 -62.81 -2.28
CA VAL A 74 33.95 -61.75 -2.09
C VAL A 74 32.58 -62.22 -2.56
N ARG A 75 32.52 -62.87 -3.72
CA ARG A 75 31.28 -63.50 -4.23
C ARG A 75 30.67 -64.45 -3.21
N LYS A 76 31.47 -65.36 -2.65
CA LYS A 76 31.02 -66.33 -1.65
C LYS A 76 30.46 -65.63 -0.40
N ASN A 77 31.14 -64.58 0.08
CA ASN A 77 30.75 -63.87 1.29
C ASN A 77 29.46 -63.07 1.10
N VAL A 78 29.33 -62.32 0.00
CA VAL A 78 28.13 -61.52 -0.32
C VAL A 78 26.91 -62.42 -0.54
N VAL A 79 27.05 -63.50 -1.33
CA VAL A 79 25.96 -64.44 -1.59
C VAL A 79 25.50 -65.13 -0.30
N SER A 80 26.45 -65.47 0.59
CA SER A 80 26.13 -66.08 1.89
C SER A 80 25.49 -65.10 2.87
N ALA A 81 25.90 -63.82 2.86
CA ALA A 81 25.29 -62.76 3.65
C ALA A 81 23.84 -62.49 3.21
N LEU A 82 23.61 -62.39 1.90
CA LEU A 82 22.26 -62.26 1.33
C LEU A 82 21.38 -63.46 1.64
N ASP A 83 21.90 -64.69 1.54
CA ASP A 83 21.13 -65.90 1.87
C ASP A 83 20.68 -65.90 3.33
N LYS A 84 21.57 -65.50 4.26
CA LYS A 84 21.21 -65.39 5.68
C LYS A 84 20.20 -64.28 5.95
N ILE A 85 20.34 -63.10 5.34
CA ILE A 85 19.35 -62.01 5.47
C ILE A 85 17.97 -62.47 4.95
N ILE A 86 17.92 -63.15 3.80
CA ILE A 86 16.67 -63.66 3.23
C ILE A 86 16.01 -64.66 4.19
N ARG A 87 16.78 -65.58 4.77
CA ARG A 87 16.26 -66.53 5.77
C ARG A 87 15.72 -65.84 7.00
N GLU A 88 16.41 -64.83 7.51
CA GLU A 88 15.94 -64.03 8.65
C GLU A 88 14.63 -63.30 8.33
N LEU A 89 14.52 -62.65 7.16
CA LEU A 89 13.29 -61.97 6.74
C LEU A 89 12.10 -62.93 6.56
N GLN A 90 12.34 -64.18 6.13
CA GLN A 90 11.30 -65.21 6.01
C GLN A 90 10.71 -65.64 7.37
N MET A 91 11.42 -65.42 8.47
CA MET A 91 10.92 -65.72 9.82
C MET A 91 9.86 -64.70 10.29
N PHE A 92 9.80 -63.51 9.67
CA PHE A 92 8.82 -62.48 10.01
C PHE A 92 7.53 -62.64 9.19
N LYS A 93 6.38 -62.72 9.88
CA LYS A 93 5.05 -62.77 9.22
C LYS A 93 4.64 -61.43 8.60
N LYS A 94 5.06 -60.31 9.21
CA LYS A 94 4.83 -58.92 8.78
C LYS A 94 5.99 -58.06 9.24
N THR A 95 6.18 -56.93 8.57
CA THR A 95 7.15 -55.91 8.99
C THR A 95 6.78 -55.38 10.39
N PRO A 96 7.72 -55.38 11.35
CA PRO A 96 7.54 -54.81 12.69
C PRO A 96 7.09 -53.34 12.65
N PRO A 97 6.45 -52.83 13.74
CA PRO A 97 5.87 -51.49 13.77
C PRO A 97 6.87 -50.36 13.49
N ASN A 98 8.16 -50.53 13.86
CA ASN A 98 9.19 -49.53 13.58
C ASN A 98 10.05 -49.85 12.33
N GLY A 99 9.74 -50.91 11.58
CA GLY A 99 10.56 -51.38 10.46
C GLY A 99 11.70 -52.29 10.92
N LEU A 100 12.65 -52.58 10.02
CA LEU A 100 13.81 -53.43 10.31
C LEU A 100 15.09 -52.83 9.73
N ALA A 101 16.20 -53.05 10.43
CA ALA A 101 17.55 -52.92 9.88
C ALA A 101 18.29 -54.26 10.04
N LEU A 102 18.88 -54.74 8.95
CA LEU A 102 19.63 -55.99 8.91
C LEU A 102 21.03 -55.73 8.39
N PHE A 103 22.02 -56.27 9.09
CA PHE A 103 23.44 -56.18 8.75
C PHE A 103 23.98 -57.60 8.65
N ALA A 104 24.71 -57.93 7.58
CA ALA A 104 25.32 -59.24 7.43
C ALA A 104 26.70 -59.17 6.80
N GLY A 105 27.66 -59.95 7.31
CA GLY A 105 29.01 -59.93 6.77
C GLY A 105 29.96 -60.91 7.44
N ASN A 106 31.12 -61.11 6.82
CA ASN A 106 32.14 -62.03 7.32
C ASN A 106 32.95 -61.38 8.46
N ILE A 107 32.96 -62.00 9.63
CA ILE A 107 33.72 -61.55 10.81
C ILE A 107 35.03 -62.32 11.04
N SER A 108 35.34 -63.31 10.19
CA SER A 108 36.57 -64.09 10.32
C SER A 108 37.83 -63.26 10.05
N LEU A 109 38.75 -63.25 11.02
CA LEU A 109 40.07 -62.64 10.88
C LEU A 109 41.03 -63.44 9.98
N LYS A 110 40.73 -64.72 9.69
CA LYS A 110 41.56 -65.62 8.87
C LYS A 110 41.14 -65.57 7.40
N GLU A 111 42.12 -65.41 6.53
CA GLU A 111 41.92 -65.36 5.07
C GLU A 111 41.45 -66.72 4.54
N GLY A 112 40.33 -66.72 3.80
CA GLY A 112 39.72 -67.93 3.25
C GLY A 112 38.75 -68.67 4.18
N ALA A 113 38.66 -68.31 5.46
CA ALA A 113 37.62 -68.79 6.37
C ALA A 113 36.38 -67.88 6.28
N THR A 114 35.20 -68.50 6.16
CA THR A 114 33.92 -67.81 6.01
C THR A 114 33.11 -67.99 7.30
N ASP A 115 32.93 -66.91 8.06
CA ASP A 115 32.09 -66.85 9.25
C ASP A 115 31.17 -65.64 9.15
N ILE A 116 30.02 -65.84 8.50
CA ILE A 116 29.04 -64.77 8.27
C ILE A 116 28.15 -64.63 9.49
N GLU A 117 28.08 -63.47 10.10
CA GLU A 117 27.07 -63.14 11.10
C GLU A 117 25.98 -62.24 10.52
N VAL A 118 24.78 -62.30 11.12
CA VAL A 118 23.66 -61.41 10.79
C VAL A 118 23.14 -60.78 12.06
N TRP A 119 23.00 -59.46 12.04
CA TRP A 119 22.37 -58.66 13.08
C TRP A 119 21.06 -58.12 12.55
N THR A 120 19.96 -58.56 13.15
CA THR A 120 18.61 -58.08 12.84
C THR A 120 18.11 -57.24 14.01
N ILE A 121 17.68 -56.02 13.73
CA ILE A 121 17.15 -55.11 14.75
C ILE A 121 15.85 -54.45 14.31
N GLU A 122 14.97 -54.26 15.28
CA GLU A 122 13.86 -53.31 15.21
C GLU A 122 14.32 -51.99 15.86
N PRO A 123 14.48 -50.89 15.10
CA PRO A 123 14.94 -49.62 15.65
C PRO A 123 13.93 -48.98 16.63
N PRO A 124 14.38 -48.11 17.56
CA PRO A 124 13.50 -47.45 18.53
C PRO A 124 12.47 -46.50 17.90
N ASP A 125 12.85 -45.88 16.77
CA ASP A 125 12.05 -44.96 15.96
C ASP A 125 11.76 -45.58 14.58
N GLU A 126 10.70 -45.13 13.90
CA GLU A 126 10.28 -45.67 12.59
C GLU A 126 11.32 -45.49 11.48
N VAL A 127 11.69 -46.58 10.81
CA VAL A 127 12.49 -46.55 9.58
C VAL A 127 11.60 -46.18 8.39
N LYS A 128 11.94 -45.08 7.71
CA LYS A 128 11.22 -44.63 6.49
C LYS A 128 11.97 -44.92 5.19
N VAL A 129 13.26 -45.24 5.29
CA VAL A 129 14.13 -45.44 4.14
C VAL A 129 14.14 -46.93 3.76
N LYS A 130 13.96 -47.22 2.48
CA LYS A 130 14.22 -48.55 1.88
C LYS A 130 15.62 -48.54 1.28
N MET A 131 16.51 -49.39 1.78
CA MET A 131 17.91 -49.41 1.33
C MET A 131 18.45 -50.84 1.27
N TYR A 132 19.27 -51.09 0.26
CA TYR A 132 20.19 -52.22 0.17
C TYR A 132 21.54 -51.66 -0.25
N TRP A 133 22.61 -52.01 0.47
CA TRP A 133 23.96 -51.57 0.16
C TRP A 133 24.97 -52.66 0.49
N CYS A 134 26.01 -52.79 -0.34
CA CYS A 134 27.11 -53.71 -0.11
C CYS A 134 28.44 -52.94 -0.17
N ASP A 135 29.18 -52.93 0.93
CA ASP A 135 30.38 -52.10 1.06
C ASP A 135 31.43 -52.73 2.00
N GLN A 136 32.54 -52.05 2.21
CA GLN A 136 33.57 -52.39 3.19
C GLN A 136 33.13 -52.11 4.63
N ASN A 137 32.18 -51.21 4.84
CA ASN A 137 31.61 -50.86 6.16
C ASN A 137 30.08 -51.01 6.12
N PHE A 138 29.44 -51.23 7.27
CA PHE A 138 27.99 -51.15 7.35
C PHE A 138 27.50 -49.70 7.22
N VAL A 139 26.35 -49.49 6.57
CA VAL A 139 25.75 -48.15 6.41
C VAL A 139 24.85 -47.85 7.62
N MET A 140 25.35 -47.04 8.54
CA MET A 140 24.72 -46.79 9.85
C MET A 140 24.02 -45.43 9.97
N GLU A 141 24.17 -44.54 8.98
CA GLU A 141 23.65 -43.16 9.01
C GLU A 141 22.17 -43.06 9.44
N PRO A 142 21.24 -43.90 8.93
CA PRO A 142 19.84 -43.81 9.35
C PRO A 142 19.60 -44.12 10.84
N LEU A 143 20.46 -44.94 11.46
CA LEU A 143 20.36 -45.28 12.89
C LEU A 143 21.07 -44.26 13.77
N GLU A 144 22.19 -43.69 13.29
CA GLU A 144 22.93 -42.63 13.98
C GLU A 144 22.07 -41.37 14.15
N ASP A 145 21.29 -41.01 13.13
CA ASP A 145 20.35 -39.88 13.18
C ASP A 145 19.21 -40.08 14.21
N MET A 146 18.90 -41.32 14.60
CA MET A 146 17.90 -41.61 15.63
C MET A 146 18.42 -41.36 17.07
N ILE A 147 19.74 -41.30 17.24
CA ILE A 147 20.41 -41.10 18.54
C ILE A 147 20.60 -39.62 18.86
N LYS A 148 20.70 -38.73 17.87
CA LYS A 148 20.88 -37.28 18.08
C LYS A 148 19.69 -36.67 18.84
N GLU A 149 19.98 -35.89 19.90
CA GLU A 149 18.95 -35.12 20.62
C GLU A 149 18.35 -34.05 19.67
N LYS A 150 17.03 -34.08 19.49
CA LYS A 150 16.35 -33.15 18.57
C LYS A 150 16.01 -31.86 19.30
N GLN A 151 16.71 -30.79 18.94
CA GLN A 151 16.38 -29.43 19.35
C GLN A 151 14.98 -29.03 18.87
N ILE A 152 14.28 -28.21 19.67
CA ILE A 152 12.91 -27.77 19.39
C ILE A 152 12.86 -26.27 19.17
N TYR A 153 12.39 -25.87 18.00
CA TYR A 153 12.21 -24.48 17.60
C TYR A 153 10.73 -24.14 17.48
N GLY A 154 10.35 -22.91 17.80
CA GLY A 154 9.03 -22.36 17.51
C GLY A 154 9.01 -21.66 16.16
N ILE A 155 7.90 -21.74 15.44
CA ILE A 155 7.67 -20.99 14.20
C ILE A 155 6.37 -20.22 14.34
N ILE A 156 6.41 -18.93 14.00
CA ILE A 156 5.25 -18.07 13.82
C ILE A 156 5.24 -17.64 12.35
N CYS A 157 4.26 -18.10 11.56
CA CYS A 157 4.10 -17.67 10.16
C CYS A 157 2.87 -16.76 10.05
N LEU A 158 3.00 -15.55 9.50
CA LEU A 158 1.94 -14.54 9.52
C LEU A 158 1.74 -13.89 8.14
N ASP A 159 0.47 -13.74 7.77
CA ASP A 159 0.02 -12.83 6.72
C ASP A 159 -1.22 -12.03 7.18
N LYS A 160 -1.70 -11.15 6.30
CA LYS A 160 -2.96 -10.43 6.44
C LYS A 160 -4.15 -11.37 6.45
N SER A 161 -4.07 -12.48 5.72
CA SER A 161 -5.21 -13.38 5.49
C SER A 161 -5.28 -14.54 6.46
N GLU A 162 -4.15 -14.99 7.01
CA GLU A 162 -4.06 -16.16 7.90
C GLU A 162 -2.75 -16.13 8.71
N GLY A 163 -2.64 -17.01 9.70
CA GLY A 163 -1.44 -17.14 10.51
C GLY A 163 -1.37 -18.44 11.29
N ASP A 164 -0.14 -18.94 11.44
CA ASP A 164 0.17 -20.26 12.01
C ASP A 164 1.21 -20.14 13.13
N VAL A 165 1.03 -20.96 14.17
CA VAL A 165 2.04 -21.21 15.20
C VAL A 165 2.36 -22.70 15.21
N ALA A 166 3.62 -23.05 15.05
CA ALA A 166 4.10 -24.43 14.94
C ALA A 166 5.34 -24.68 15.80
N LEU A 167 5.60 -25.95 16.09
CA LEU A 167 6.84 -26.44 16.69
C LEU A 167 7.62 -27.26 15.65
N LEU A 168 8.92 -27.05 15.58
CA LEU A 168 9.85 -27.78 14.72
C LEU A 168 10.74 -28.65 15.61
N ARG A 169 10.57 -29.97 15.54
CA ARG A 169 11.39 -30.97 16.25
C ARG A 169 12.32 -31.68 15.27
N GLY A 170 13.57 -31.23 15.16
CA GLY A 170 14.47 -31.66 14.09
C GLY A 170 13.91 -31.28 12.71
N LYS A 171 13.62 -32.26 11.84
CA LYS A 171 12.97 -32.03 10.53
C LYS A 171 11.44 -32.14 10.56
N LYS A 172 10.84 -32.42 11.71
CA LYS A 172 9.40 -32.64 11.83
C LYS A 172 8.70 -31.35 12.25
N LEU A 173 7.82 -30.85 11.38
CA LEU A 173 6.94 -29.73 11.67
C LEU A 173 5.66 -30.24 12.35
N GLU A 174 5.28 -29.61 13.46
CA GLU A 174 4.06 -29.87 14.21
C GLU A 174 3.26 -28.55 14.30
N PRO A 175 2.33 -28.29 13.36
CA PRO A 175 1.45 -27.11 13.44
C PRO A 175 0.53 -27.24 14.66
N ILE A 176 0.55 -26.24 15.54
CA ILE A 176 -0.21 -26.26 16.80
C ILE A 176 -1.53 -25.50 16.63
N VAL A 177 -1.47 -24.33 16.01
CA VAL A 177 -2.65 -23.49 15.77
C VAL A 177 -2.56 -22.85 14.40
N HIS A 178 -3.68 -22.91 13.68
CA HIS A 178 -3.96 -22.13 12.49
C HIS A 178 -5.14 -21.20 12.76
N TYR A 179 -5.04 -19.95 12.33
CA TYR A 179 -6.13 -19.00 12.39
C TYR A 179 -6.35 -18.31 11.04
N ASP A 180 -7.62 -18.19 10.66
CA ASP A 180 -8.04 -17.28 9.60
C ASP A 180 -8.15 -15.85 10.12
N SER A 181 -7.69 -14.90 9.31
CA SER A 181 -7.86 -13.48 9.55
C SER A 181 -9.16 -12.98 8.91
N ILE A 182 -9.91 -12.18 9.67
CA ILE A 182 -11.09 -11.47 9.15
C ILE A 182 -10.67 -10.15 8.46
N VAL A 183 -9.37 -9.82 8.46
CA VAL A 183 -8.85 -8.61 7.82
C VAL A 183 -9.13 -8.72 6.32
N PRO A 184 -10.00 -7.87 5.75
CA PRO A 184 -10.28 -7.94 4.32
C PRO A 184 -8.99 -7.60 3.57
N GLY A 185 -8.64 -8.45 2.60
CA GLY A 185 -7.51 -8.22 1.70
C GLY A 185 -7.57 -6.84 1.04
N LYS A 186 -6.53 -6.42 0.31
CA LYS A 186 -6.62 -5.26 -0.59
C LYS A 186 -7.61 -5.58 -1.71
N THR A 187 -8.89 -5.61 -1.42
CA THR A 187 -9.93 -5.49 -2.43
C THR A 187 -9.70 -4.14 -3.09
N ARG A 188 -9.65 -4.12 -4.42
CA ARG A 188 -10.06 -2.96 -5.24
C ARG A 188 -11.41 -2.52 -4.69
N ALA A 189 -11.43 -1.60 -3.73
CA ALA A 189 -12.65 -1.18 -3.04
C ALA A 189 -13.43 -0.22 -3.96
N GLY A 190 -13.87 -0.72 -5.11
CA GLY A 190 -14.71 -0.02 -6.09
C GLY A 190 -16.15 0.10 -5.61
N GLY A 191 -16.36 0.38 -4.33
CA GLY A 191 -17.67 0.52 -3.71
C GLY A 191 -18.18 1.95 -3.71
N GLN A 192 -17.32 2.92 -3.40
CA GLN A 192 -17.71 4.29 -3.02
C GLN A 192 -17.58 5.28 -4.19
N CYS A 193 -18.34 5.08 -5.25
CA CYS A 193 -18.18 5.88 -6.46
C CYS A 193 -19.23 6.99 -6.59
N LEU A 194 -18.90 8.04 -7.34
CA LEU A 194 -19.78 9.13 -7.77
C LEU A 194 -20.08 9.01 -9.27
N ALA A 195 -21.15 9.67 -9.73
CA ALA A 195 -21.41 9.75 -11.17
C ALA A 195 -20.29 10.53 -11.90
N PRO A 196 -19.96 10.15 -13.15
CA PRO A 196 -18.83 10.72 -13.88
C PRO A 196 -19.02 12.20 -14.22
N ASP A 197 -20.27 12.69 -14.32
CA ASP A 197 -20.62 14.09 -14.55
C ASP A 197 -20.59 14.95 -13.26
N THR A 198 -20.18 14.39 -12.13
CA THR A 198 -20.04 15.11 -10.86
C THR A 198 -18.90 16.12 -10.97
N LEU A 199 -19.17 17.39 -10.71
CA LEU A 199 -18.17 18.44 -10.78
C LEU A 199 -17.37 18.52 -9.48
N VAL A 200 -16.05 18.50 -9.60
CA VAL A 200 -15.08 18.63 -8.51
C VAL A 200 -14.44 20.01 -8.55
N GLN A 201 -14.29 20.61 -7.37
CA GLN A 201 -13.61 21.89 -7.23
C GLN A 201 -12.10 21.69 -7.10
N MET A 202 -11.35 22.23 -8.06
CA MET A 202 -9.90 22.14 -8.12
C MET A 202 -9.24 23.21 -7.23
N GLY A 203 -8.00 22.95 -6.81
CA GLY A 203 -7.20 23.85 -5.97
C GLY A 203 -6.88 25.20 -6.63
N ASP A 204 -6.76 25.19 -7.96
CA ASP A 204 -6.44 26.32 -8.85
C ASP A 204 -7.67 27.11 -9.34
N GLY A 205 -8.87 26.74 -8.87
CA GLY A 205 -10.14 27.39 -9.26
C GLY A 205 -10.89 26.71 -10.38
N ASN A 206 -10.27 25.80 -11.13
CA ASN A 206 -10.97 25.04 -12.16
C ASN A 206 -12.13 24.20 -11.57
N ILE A 207 -13.15 23.94 -12.38
CA ILE A 207 -14.34 23.17 -12.03
C ILE A 207 -14.56 22.16 -13.15
N THR A 208 -14.22 20.91 -12.89
CA THR A 208 -14.21 19.84 -13.91
C THR A 208 -14.95 18.61 -13.43
N GLU A 209 -15.36 17.78 -14.36
CA GLU A 209 -15.98 16.48 -14.10
C GLU A 209 -14.98 15.54 -13.42
N ILE A 210 -15.43 14.78 -12.43
CA ILE A 210 -14.60 13.81 -11.69
C ILE A 210 -13.95 12.78 -12.61
N ASP A 211 -14.59 12.46 -13.74
CA ASP A 211 -14.02 11.56 -14.76
C ASP A 211 -12.74 12.12 -15.41
N LYS A 212 -12.53 13.44 -15.38
CA LYS A 212 -11.32 14.09 -15.90
C LYS A 212 -10.28 14.36 -14.80
N VAL A 213 -10.57 13.97 -13.56
CA VAL A 213 -9.68 14.16 -12.41
C VAL A 213 -8.79 12.94 -12.23
N SER A 214 -7.49 13.18 -12.11
CA SER A 214 -6.45 12.15 -11.95
C SER A 214 -5.21 12.74 -11.27
N ASN A 215 -4.30 11.93 -10.75
CA ASN A 215 -2.97 12.40 -10.36
C ASN A 215 -2.27 13.09 -11.56
N PRO A 216 -1.61 14.27 -11.41
CA PRO A 216 -1.28 15.03 -10.19
C PRO A 216 -2.22 16.19 -9.86
N HIS A 217 -3.48 16.13 -10.28
CA HIS A 217 -4.44 17.18 -9.98
C HIS A 217 -4.57 17.43 -8.46
N ILE A 218 -4.85 18.69 -8.12
CA ILE A 218 -5.05 19.14 -6.74
C ILE A 218 -6.51 19.59 -6.60
N VAL A 219 -7.20 19.07 -5.59
CA VAL A 219 -8.61 19.36 -5.30
C VAL A 219 -8.78 20.12 -3.99
N LYS A 220 -9.90 20.83 -3.84
CA LYS A 220 -10.29 21.46 -2.57
C LYS A 220 -10.88 20.41 -1.62
N ALA A 221 -10.36 20.39 -0.41
CA ALA A 221 -10.76 19.52 0.68
C ALA A 221 -11.00 20.32 1.97
N VAL A 222 -11.73 19.75 2.90
CA VAL A 222 -12.00 20.30 4.23
C VAL A 222 -11.09 19.64 5.26
N ASP A 223 -10.43 20.45 6.08
CA ASP A 223 -9.81 20.00 7.31
C ASP A 223 -10.78 20.19 8.48
N PHE A 224 -11.30 19.10 9.02
CA PHE A 224 -12.28 19.14 10.11
C PHE A 224 -11.67 19.51 11.46
N SER A 225 -10.35 19.48 11.62
CA SER A 225 -9.71 19.85 12.90
C SER A 225 -9.89 21.34 13.21
N ASN A 226 -9.86 22.18 12.18
CA ASN A 226 -9.99 23.63 12.28
C ASN A 226 -11.08 24.23 11.37
N ILE A 227 -11.85 23.39 10.66
CA ILE A 227 -12.95 23.79 9.76
C ILE A 227 -12.45 24.75 8.66
N THR A 228 -11.32 24.42 8.04
CA THR A 228 -10.71 25.22 6.95
C THR A 228 -10.65 24.45 5.63
N LEU A 229 -10.56 25.18 4.52
CA LEU A 229 -10.33 24.59 3.21
C LEU A 229 -8.83 24.46 2.92
N LYS A 230 -8.42 23.31 2.40
CA LYS A 230 -7.04 23.03 2.01
C LYS A 230 -6.98 22.42 0.61
N ASN A 231 -5.87 22.65 -0.07
CA ASN A 231 -5.54 22.01 -1.33
C ASN A 231 -4.92 20.63 -1.05
N ARG A 232 -5.43 19.57 -1.69
CA ARG A 232 -4.93 18.20 -1.50
C ARG A 232 -4.73 17.51 -2.86
N PRO A 233 -3.61 16.81 -3.06
CA PRO A 233 -3.36 16.09 -4.31
C PRO A 233 -4.25 14.84 -4.40
N VAL A 234 -4.68 14.55 -5.62
CA VAL A 234 -5.30 13.28 -6.02
C VAL A 234 -4.18 12.26 -6.21
N ILE A 235 -4.32 11.11 -5.56
CA ILE A 235 -3.33 10.01 -5.57
C ILE A 235 -3.69 9.02 -6.67
N GLU A 236 -4.93 8.54 -6.68
CA GLU A 236 -5.41 7.51 -7.60
C GLU A 236 -6.83 7.82 -8.09
N LYS A 237 -7.20 7.23 -9.23
CA LYS A 237 -8.54 7.26 -9.83
C LYS A 237 -8.91 5.83 -10.22
N TRP A 238 -10.14 5.42 -9.97
CA TRP A 238 -10.69 4.18 -10.51
C TRP A 238 -12.11 4.36 -11.01
N GLU A 239 -12.51 3.37 -11.80
CA GLU A 239 -13.80 3.35 -12.48
C GLU A 239 -14.45 2.01 -12.21
N THR A 240 -15.74 2.01 -11.90
CA THR A 240 -16.48 0.78 -11.59
C THR A 240 -17.90 0.92 -12.12
N ARG A 241 -18.45 -0.17 -12.67
CA ARG A 241 -19.85 -0.23 -13.10
C ARG A 241 -20.75 -0.59 -11.93
N LYS A 242 -21.86 0.12 -11.77
CA LYS A 242 -22.87 -0.09 -10.72
C LYS A 242 -24.25 -0.14 -11.35
N ASN A 243 -25.10 -1.04 -10.84
CA ASN A 243 -26.47 -1.24 -11.35
C ASN A 243 -27.50 -0.37 -10.62
N THR A 244 -27.08 0.44 -9.66
CA THR A 244 -27.96 1.27 -8.85
C THR A 244 -27.25 2.58 -8.53
N LYS A 245 -27.97 3.69 -8.71
CA LYS A 245 -27.53 5.02 -8.29
C LYS A 245 -28.48 5.63 -7.26
N TYR A 246 -27.89 6.33 -6.30
CA TYR A 246 -28.57 7.11 -5.28
C TYR A 246 -28.44 8.58 -5.66
N ILE A 247 -29.59 9.22 -5.89
CA ILE A 247 -29.68 10.64 -6.23
C ILE A 247 -30.09 11.39 -4.96
N ILE A 248 -29.12 12.07 -4.34
CA ILE A 248 -29.33 12.85 -3.11
C ILE A 248 -29.54 14.30 -3.52
N THR A 249 -30.65 14.90 -3.09
CA THR A 249 -30.99 16.30 -3.37
C THR A 249 -31.13 17.07 -2.05
N THR A 250 -30.45 18.21 -1.94
CA THR A 250 -30.48 19.06 -0.74
C THR A 250 -31.53 20.17 -0.80
N LYS A 251 -31.77 20.82 0.33
CA LYS A 251 -32.69 21.94 0.54
C LYS A 251 -31.93 23.08 1.23
N TYR A 252 -31.85 24.23 0.56
CA TYR A 252 -31.20 25.47 1.04
C TYR A 252 -29.68 25.36 1.29
N PRO A 253 -28.84 25.47 0.25
CA PRO A 253 -29.20 25.56 -1.16
C PRO A 253 -29.56 24.19 -1.73
N THR A 254 -30.31 24.20 -2.84
CA THR A 254 -30.59 22.97 -3.59
C THR A 254 -29.40 22.65 -4.48
N THR A 255 -28.80 21.49 -4.26
CA THR A 255 -27.85 20.84 -5.17
C THR A 255 -28.21 19.35 -5.23
N GLN A 256 -27.61 18.65 -6.18
CA GLN A 256 -27.83 17.22 -6.39
C GLN A 256 -26.49 16.53 -6.60
N ILE A 257 -26.33 15.39 -5.95
CA ILE A 257 -25.19 14.49 -6.16
C ILE A 257 -25.70 13.08 -6.40
N GLU A 258 -25.05 12.39 -7.34
CA GLU A 258 -25.37 11.03 -7.73
C GLU A 258 -24.20 10.13 -7.28
N SER A 259 -24.51 9.11 -6.47
CA SER A 259 -23.51 8.23 -5.87
C SER A 259 -23.91 6.76 -5.93
N SER A 260 -22.96 5.88 -5.66
CA SER A 260 -23.25 4.49 -5.31
C SER A 260 -23.91 4.41 -3.93
N LYS A 261 -24.48 3.24 -3.61
CA LYS A 261 -25.08 2.94 -2.30
C LYS A 261 -24.08 3.04 -1.14
N ASP A 262 -22.81 2.70 -1.42
CA ASP A 262 -21.75 2.57 -0.41
C ASP A 262 -20.93 3.85 -0.26
N HIS A 263 -21.14 4.87 -1.11
CA HIS A 263 -20.40 6.12 -1.05
C HIS A 263 -20.68 6.84 0.28
N THR A 264 -19.61 7.24 0.98
CA THR A 264 -19.71 7.80 2.33
C THR A 264 -19.82 9.32 2.28
N PHE A 265 -20.74 9.87 3.07
CA PHE A 265 -20.96 11.30 3.25
C PHE A 265 -20.73 11.70 4.70
N PHE A 266 -20.44 12.99 4.91
CA PHE A 266 -20.37 13.56 6.26
C PHE A 266 -21.75 14.07 6.69
N ARG A 267 -22.40 13.34 7.59
CA ARG A 267 -23.64 13.76 8.25
C ARG A 267 -23.32 14.66 9.44
N TRP A 268 -23.95 15.81 9.48
CA TRP A 268 -23.82 16.79 10.55
C TRP A 268 -24.90 16.61 11.62
N GLY A 269 -24.49 16.68 12.89
CA GLY A 269 -25.36 16.61 14.07
C GLY A 269 -24.62 17.14 15.30
N ASN A 270 -24.72 16.46 16.45
CA ASN A 270 -23.92 16.81 17.64
C ASN A 270 -22.41 16.64 17.41
N LYS A 271 -22.05 15.69 16.53
CA LYS A 271 -20.72 15.45 15.97
C LYS A 271 -20.86 15.23 14.46
N ILE A 272 -19.75 15.26 13.75
CA ILE A 272 -19.70 14.89 12.32
C ILE A 272 -19.54 13.38 12.26
N GLU A 273 -20.39 12.70 11.48
CA GLU A 273 -20.38 11.25 11.33
C GLU A 273 -20.24 10.87 9.86
N GLU A 274 -19.50 9.82 9.59
CA GLU A 274 -19.34 9.23 8.27
C GLU A 274 -20.45 8.21 8.03
N VAL A 275 -21.33 8.47 7.07
CA VAL A 275 -22.54 7.67 6.83
C VAL A 275 -22.62 7.29 5.34
N PRO A 276 -22.79 6.00 4.99
CA PRO A 276 -23.01 5.58 3.60
C PRO A 276 -24.30 6.15 3.01
N ALA A 277 -24.34 6.34 1.70
CA ALA A 277 -25.50 6.88 0.98
C ALA A 277 -26.80 6.10 1.26
N ALA A 278 -26.71 4.78 1.44
CA ALA A 278 -27.84 3.91 1.75
C ALA A 278 -28.45 4.14 3.14
N GLU A 279 -27.69 4.69 4.09
CA GLU A 279 -28.13 4.94 5.47
C GLU A 279 -28.63 6.36 5.70
N LEU A 280 -28.35 7.27 4.75
CA LEU A 280 -28.86 8.64 4.79
C LEU A 280 -30.38 8.67 4.69
N LYS A 281 -30.99 9.60 5.42
CA LYS A 281 -32.45 9.80 5.44
C LYS A 281 -32.83 11.21 5.01
N LYS A 282 -34.09 11.36 4.60
CA LYS A 282 -34.68 12.69 4.44
C LYS A 282 -34.55 13.45 5.76
N ASP A 283 -34.30 14.75 5.67
CA ASP A 283 -34.10 15.67 6.79
C ASP A 283 -32.77 15.54 7.55
N ASP A 284 -31.91 14.57 7.22
CA ASP A 284 -30.49 14.59 7.62
C ASP A 284 -29.77 15.82 7.05
N PHE A 285 -28.64 16.21 7.65
CA PHE A 285 -27.85 17.36 7.20
C PHE A 285 -26.49 16.89 6.68
N LEU A 286 -26.14 17.31 5.47
CA LEU A 286 -24.80 17.17 4.91
C LEU A 286 -24.02 18.47 5.09
N LEU A 287 -22.75 18.47 4.69
CA LEU A 287 -21.86 19.61 4.80
C LEU A 287 -21.56 20.24 3.44
N MET A 288 -21.54 21.57 3.43
CA MET A 288 -21.23 22.39 2.27
C MET A 288 -20.34 23.56 2.69
N PRO A 289 -19.29 23.92 1.92
CA PRO A 289 -18.55 25.15 2.14
C PRO A 289 -19.43 26.39 1.94
N GLU A 290 -19.26 27.37 2.82
CA GLU A 290 -19.95 28.65 2.69
C GLU A 290 -19.30 29.54 1.62
N LYS A 291 -17.97 29.48 1.51
CA LYS A 291 -17.14 30.15 0.51
C LYS A 291 -15.97 29.25 0.11
N ILE A 292 -15.54 29.29 -1.14
CA ILE A 292 -14.34 28.57 -1.60
C ILE A 292 -13.28 29.57 -2.05
N GLY A 293 -12.27 29.81 -1.21
CA GLY A 293 -11.16 30.70 -1.55
C GLY A 293 -10.24 30.11 -2.61
N VAL A 294 -9.94 30.91 -3.65
CA VAL A 294 -8.99 30.61 -4.73
C VAL A 294 -8.26 31.91 -5.04
N GLU A 295 -6.93 31.90 -5.04
CA GLU A 295 -6.12 33.08 -5.34
C GLU A 295 -6.27 33.50 -6.82
N GLY A 296 -6.21 32.52 -7.72
CA GLY A 296 -6.30 32.72 -9.16
C GLY A 296 -5.03 33.37 -9.74
N GLU A 297 -4.79 33.17 -11.02
CA GLU A 297 -3.58 33.60 -11.71
C GLU A 297 -3.93 34.42 -12.95
N ILE A 298 -3.11 35.43 -13.26
CA ILE A 298 -3.27 36.22 -14.48
C ILE A 298 -3.05 35.31 -15.69
N GLN A 299 -4.05 35.26 -16.58
CA GLN A 299 -4.00 34.41 -17.77
C GLN A 299 -3.51 35.20 -18.98
N SER A 300 -2.46 34.72 -19.63
CA SER A 300 -2.00 35.23 -20.92
C SER A 300 -2.75 34.57 -22.10
N LEU A 301 -2.83 35.30 -23.21
CA LEU A 301 -3.52 34.92 -24.42
C LEU A 301 -2.55 34.89 -25.60
N ASN A 302 -2.59 33.83 -26.39
CA ASN A 302 -1.72 33.67 -27.55
C ASN A 302 -2.30 34.37 -28.78
N VAL A 303 -1.88 35.62 -29.02
CA VAL A 303 -2.40 36.46 -30.10
C VAL A 303 -1.53 36.50 -31.36
N SER A 304 -0.26 36.08 -31.26
CA SER A 304 0.78 36.40 -32.25
C SER A 304 0.47 35.83 -33.64
N CYS A 305 -0.24 34.71 -33.72
CA CYS A 305 -0.50 34.00 -34.98
C CYS A 305 -1.93 34.18 -35.50
N LEU A 306 -2.69 35.13 -34.96
CA LEU A 306 -4.11 35.30 -35.25
C LEU A 306 -4.42 36.41 -36.26
N TYR A 307 -3.51 37.37 -36.42
CA TYR A 307 -3.67 38.48 -37.37
C TYR A 307 -3.68 37.99 -38.83
N ASN A 308 -4.34 38.76 -39.69
CA ASN A 308 -4.50 38.44 -41.11
C ASN A 308 -3.22 38.69 -41.93
N SER A 309 -2.40 39.67 -41.52
CA SER A 309 -1.22 40.12 -42.25
C SER A 309 -0.09 40.48 -41.29
N TYR A 310 1.15 40.32 -41.75
CA TYR A 310 2.37 40.54 -40.99
C TYR A 310 3.42 41.25 -41.83
N GLN A 311 4.25 42.05 -41.17
CA GLN A 311 5.51 42.54 -41.69
C GLN A 311 6.63 41.62 -41.18
N ILE A 312 7.50 41.13 -42.07
CA ILE A 312 8.64 40.30 -41.69
C ILE A 312 9.85 41.20 -41.38
N SER A 313 10.47 41.00 -40.22
CA SER A 313 11.69 41.70 -39.80
C SER A 313 12.85 41.43 -40.76
N GLU A 314 13.89 42.25 -40.69
CA GLU A 314 15.10 42.02 -41.49
C GLU A 314 15.75 40.66 -41.23
N GLU A 315 15.85 40.28 -39.95
CA GLU A 315 16.35 38.99 -39.51
C GLU A 315 15.51 37.83 -40.10
N GLY A 316 14.17 37.95 -40.08
CA GLY A 316 13.28 36.95 -40.68
C GLY A 316 13.44 36.83 -42.19
N ARG A 317 13.64 37.95 -42.88
CA ARG A 317 13.88 37.96 -44.33
C ARG A 317 15.21 37.27 -44.66
N ASN A 318 16.25 37.54 -43.87
CA ASN A 318 17.54 36.88 -44.02
C ASN A 318 17.46 35.39 -43.69
N TYR A 319 16.70 35.01 -42.66
CA TYR A 319 16.40 33.61 -42.34
C TYR A 319 15.73 32.89 -43.52
N ILE A 320 14.69 33.48 -44.12
CA ILE A 320 14.01 32.92 -45.31
C ILE A 320 14.99 32.73 -46.47
N LYS A 321 15.83 33.72 -46.77
CA LYS A 321 16.83 33.64 -47.85
C LYS A 321 17.84 32.52 -47.61
N ASN A 322 18.38 32.44 -46.39
CA ASN A 322 19.37 31.43 -46.01
C ASN A 322 18.78 30.03 -46.04
N ARG A 323 17.55 29.86 -45.52
CA ARG A 323 16.86 28.58 -45.53
C ARG A 323 16.56 28.13 -46.97
N ARG A 324 16.06 29.03 -47.81
CA ARG A 324 15.87 28.76 -49.25
C ARG A 324 17.18 28.33 -49.93
N GLY A 325 18.27 29.03 -49.63
CA GLY A 325 19.61 28.70 -50.13
C GLY A 325 20.11 27.32 -49.68
N SER A 326 19.92 26.96 -48.41
CA SER A 326 20.28 25.65 -47.87
C SER A 326 19.51 24.50 -48.53
N LEU A 327 18.27 24.75 -48.93
CA LEU A 327 17.42 23.82 -49.68
C LEU A 327 17.72 23.83 -51.20
N LYS A 328 18.70 24.62 -51.64
CA LYS A 328 19.09 24.82 -53.05
C LYS A 328 17.92 25.24 -53.95
N LEU A 329 16.95 25.99 -53.41
CA LEU A 329 15.76 26.43 -54.14
C LEU A 329 15.99 27.81 -54.77
N LEU A 330 15.71 27.95 -56.06
CA LEU A 330 15.60 29.26 -56.71
C LEU A 330 14.29 29.94 -56.31
N GLN A 331 14.25 31.28 -56.37
CA GLN A 331 13.02 32.04 -56.08
C GLN A 331 11.84 31.57 -56.95
N LYS A 332 12.10 31.26 -58.24
CA LYS A 332 11.09 30.75 -59.19
C LYS A 332 10.51 29.40 -58.76
N GLU A 333 11.33 28.53 -58.19
CA GLU A 333 10.92 27.19 -57.74
C GLU A 333 10.10 27.27 -56.45
N LEU A 334 10.53 28.10 -55.49
CA LEU A 334 9.77 28.35 -54.27
C LEU A 334 8.43 29.03 -54.58
N ALA A 335 8.42 29.94 -55.55
CA ALA A 335 7.20 30.60 -56.03
C ALA A 335 6.22 29.59 -56.63
N LYS A 336 6.68 28.66 -57.47
CA LYS A 336 5.87 27.57 -58.03
C LYS A 336 5.31 26.66 -56.94
N LYS A 337 6.13 26.25 -55.96
CA LYS A 337 5.69 25.45 -54.80
C LYS A 337 4.67 26.19 -53.94
N SER A 338 4.82 27.51 -53.80
CA SER A 338 3.95 28.35 -52.97
C SER A 338 2.73 28.91 -53.71
N ASN A 339 2.52 28.52 -54.98
CA ASN A 339 1.47 29.01 -55.86
C ASN A 339 1.40 30.56 -55.95
N VAL A 340 2.55 31.20 -56.10
CA VAL A 340 2.70 32.67 -56.24
C VAL A 340 3.69 33.01 -57.35
N THR A 341 3.80 34.28 -57.70
CA THR A 341 4.80 34.75 -58.68
C THR A 341 6.19 34.84 -58.06
N GLN A 342 7.24 34.69 -58.88
CA GLN A 342 8.62 34.93 -58.44
C GLN A 342 8.79 36.33 -57.85
N THR A 343 8.13 37.33 -58.46
CA THR A 343 8.10 38.71 -57.96
C THR A 343 7.55 38.79 -56.54
N ALA A 344 6.52 38.01 -56.19
CA ALA A 344 5.98 37.99 -54.84
C ALA A 344 7.02 37.51 -53.81
N ILE A 345 7.78 36.45 -54.13
CA ILE A 345 8.88 35.97 -53.26
C ILE A 345 9.98 37.02 -53.14
N SER A 346 10.40 37.62 -54.25
CA SER A 346 11.44 38.65 -54.27
C SER A 346 11.05 39.88 -53.44
N VAL A 347 9.82 40.37 -53.57
CA VAL A 347 9.31 41.52 -52.81
C VAL A 347 9.25 41.23 -51.31
N ILE A 348 8.90 39.99 -50.89
CA ILE A 348 8.95 39.57 -49.48
C ILE A 348 10.39 39.52 -48.97
N GLU A 349 11.31 38.91 -49.71
CA GLU A 349 12.75 38.84 -49.36
C GLU A 349 13.40 40.23 -49.28
N LEU A 350 12.90 41.19 -50.07
CA LEU A 350 13.32 42.60 -50.05
C LEU A 350 12.57 43.43 -49.00
N GLY A 351 11.55 42.89 -48.32
CA GLY A 351 10.74 43.59 -47.32
C GLY A 351 9.91 44.75 -47.88
N LYS A 352 9.57 44.70 -49.16
CA LYS A 352 8.82 45.76 -49.86
C LYS A 352 7.30 45.59 -49.76
N ARG A 353 6.82 44.50 -49.16
CA ARG A 353 5.39 44.22 -49.01
C ARG A 353 5.13 43.36 -47.78
N ASP A 354 3.99 43.61 -47.16
CA ASP A 354 3.44 42.78 -46.10
C ASP A 354 2.94 41.43 -46.62
N ILE A 355 2.96 40.43 -45.75
CA ILE A 355 2.56 39.07 -46.07
C ILE A 355 1.25 38.70 -45.40
N LYS A 356 0.28 38.19 -46.18
CA LYS A 356 -0.95 37.60 -45.64
C LYS A 356 -0.64 36.26 -44.98
N ILE A 357 -1.32 35.93 -43.88
CA ILE A 357 -1.11 34.70 -43.11
C ILE A 357 -1.22 33.42 -43.94
N GLY A 358 -2.15 33.37 -44.90
CA GLY A 358 -2.29 32.22 -45.79
C GLY A 358 -1.05 32.00 -46.68
N PHE A 359 -0.48 33.10 -47.19
CA PHE A 359 0.75 33.02 -47.98
C PHE A 359 1.97 32.71 -47.08
N LEU A 360 2.07 33.33 -45.90
CA LEU A 360 3.14 33.04 -44.95
C LEU A 360 3.17 31.57 -44.52
N ARG A 361 2.01 30.97 -44.19
CA ARG A 361 1.91 29.54 -43.88
C ARG A 361 2.40 28.66 -45.02
N ASN A 362 2.02 28.98 -46.25
CA ASN A 362 2.45 28.22 -47.41
C ASN A 362 3.96 28.37 -47.65
N LEU A 363 4.49 29.58 -47.48
CA LEU A 363 5.91 29.89 -47.60
C LEU A 363 6.73 29.12 -46.55
N CYS A 364 6.37 29.20 -45.27
CA CYS A 364 7.04 28.50 -44.17
C CYS A 364 6.98 26.98 -44.37
N LYS A 365 5.82 26.43 -44.75
CA LYS A 365 5.66 24.99 -45.06
C LYS A 365 6.63 24.54 -46.15
N ASN A 366 6.76 25.29 -47.24
CA ASN A 366 7.65 24.94 -48.36
C ASN A 366 9.13 25.15 -48.07
N LEU A 367 9.45 25.87 -46.99
CA LEU A 367 10.81 26.06 -46.48
C LEU A 367 11.15 25.13 -45.31
N ASP A 368 10.22 24.24 -44.94
CA ASP A 368 10.35 23.36 -43.79
C ASP A 368 10.66 24.16 -42.51
N VAL A 369 9.82 25.17 -42.24
CA VAL A 369 9.88 26.08 -41.10
C VAL A 369 8.53 26.06 -40.39
N GLU A 370 8.56 25.93 -39.07
CA GLU A 370 7.37 26.00 -38.23
C GLU A 370 6.83 27.45 -38.22
N THR A 371 5.58 27.62 -38.65
CA THR A 371 5.05 28.96 -38.97
C THR A 371 4.85 29.80 -37.71
N GLU A 372 4.41 29.21 -36.59
CA GLU A 372 4.13 29.96 -35.37
C GLU A 372 5.40 30.48 -34.72
N SER A 373 6.45 29.67 -34.63
CA SER A 373 7.78 30.08 -34.19
C SER A 373 8.34 31.18 -35.08
N PHE A 374 8.23 31.04 -36.40
CA PHE A 374 8.70 32.07 -37.33
C PHE A 374 7.97 33.41 -37.12
N ILE A 375 6.64 33.37 -36.93
CA ILE A 375 5.85 34.57 -36.66
C ILE A 375 6.28 35.22 -35.34
N ARG A 376 6.41 34.43 -34.27
CA ARG A 376 6.77 34.93 -32.94
C ARG A 376 8.14 35.59 -32.90
N GLN A 377 9.10 35.05 -33.66
CA GLN A 377 10.48 35.55 -33.66
C GLN A 377 10.68 36.70 -34.63
N PHE A 378 10.04 36.66 -35.79
CA PHE A 378 10.44 37.50 -36.91
C PHE A 378 9.32 38.32 -37.55
N CYS A 379 8.09 38.24 -37.06
CA CYS A 379 6.97 38.95 -37.68
C CYS A 379 6.32 39.96 -36.72
N ILE A 380 5.98 41.13 -37.27
CA ILE A 380 5.20 42.16 -36.59
C ILE A 380 3.80 42.17 -37.22
N PRO A 381 2.71 41.97 -36.44
CA PRO A 381 1.37 41.97 -36.99
C PRO A 381 0.95 43.38 -37.44
N ILE A 382 0.19 43.43 -38.53
CA ILE A 382 -0.40 44.68 -39.02
C ILE A 382 -1.77 44.85 -38.35
N LYS A 383 -1.89 45.92 -37.56
CA LYS A 383 -2.95 46.07 -36.56
C LYS A 383 -4.08 46.99 -37.06
N ASP A 384 -5.03 46.42 -37.78
CA ASP A 384 -6.34 47.07 -38.01
C ASP A 384 -7.29 46.88 -36.82
N ILE A 385 -6.94 45.95 -35.94
CA ILE A 385 -7.65 45.58 -34.72
C ILE A 385 -6.62 45.28 -33.62
N ARG A 386 -7.04 45.44 -32.37
CA ARG A 386 -6.27 45.09 -31.17
C ARG A 386 -6.74 43.73 -30.66
N LEU A 387 -5.80 42.82 -30.40
CA LEU A 387 -6.10 41.59 -29.66
C LEU A 387 -5.48 41.70 -28.25
N PRO A 388 -6.25 41.47 -27.17
CA PRO A 388 -5.71 41.49 -25.82
C PRO A 388 -4.78 40.30 -25.60
N GLU A 389 -3.60 40.58 -25.02
CA GLU A 389 -2.60 39.55 -24.65
C GLU A 389 -2.83 38.99 -23.23
N ILE A 390 -3.67 39.66 -22.45
CA ILE A 390 -4.01 39.28 -21.07
C ILE A 390 -5.54 39.24 -20.95
N LEU A 391 -6.04 38.21 -20.26
CA LEU A 391 -7.43 38.11 -19.89
C LEU A 391 -7.75 39.06 -18.73
N ASN A 392 -8.32 40.21 -19.07
CA ASN A 392 -8.75 41.22 -18.09
C ASN A 392 -10.26 41.20 -17.87
N GLU A 393 -10.74 42.02 -16.93
CA GLU A 393 -12.15 42.12 -16.55
C GLU A 393 -13.05 42.53 -17.72
N ASN A 394 -12.60 43.46 -18.58
CA ASN A 394 -13.39 43.91 -19.74
C ASN A 394 -13.61 42.77 -20.73
N LEU A 395 -12.55 42.03 -21.08
CA LEU A 395 -12.65 40.86 -21.94
C LEU A 395 -13.52 39.78 -21.30
N ALA A 396 -13.32 39.48 -20.00
CA ALA A 396 -14.13 38.50 -19.30
C ALA A 396 -15.62 38.86 -19.26
N ASN A 397 -15.97 40.12 -19.01
CA ASN A 397 -17.36 40.60 -19.06
C ASN A 397 -17.97 40.43 -20.46
N PHE A 398 -17.22 40.79 -21.50
CA PHE A 398 -17.64 40.57 -22.88
C PHE A 398 -17.86 39.07 -23.18
N LEU A 399 -16.93 38.20 -22.78
CA LEU A 399 -17.03 36.76 -22.98
C LEU A 399 -18.20 36.15 -22.19
N GLY A 400 -18.49 36.66 -21.00
CA GLY A 400 -19.63 36.26 -20.19
C GLY A 400 -20.94 36.54 -20.90
N TYR A 401 -21.10 37.75 -21.44
CA TYR A 401 -22.28 38.10 -22.20
C TYR A 401 -22.40 37.28 -23.50
N PHE A 402 -21.28 37.13 -24.22
CA PHE A 402 -21.20 36.29 -25.41
C PHE A 402 -21.56 34.81 -25.13
N ALA A 403 -21.23 34.28 -23.95
CA ALA A 403 -21.58 32.91 -23.57
C ALA A 403 -23.09 32.68 -23.42
N GLY A 404 -23.87 33.74 -23.14
CA GLY A 404 -25.33 33.69 -23.07
C GLY A 404 -25.97 34.02 -24.42
N ASP A 405 -25.83 35.26 -24.88
CA ASP A 405 -26.52 35.80 -26.06
C ASP A 405 -25.57 36.11 -27.23
N GLY A 406 -24.54 35.30 -27.40
CA GLY A 406 -23.58 35.41 -28.50
C GLY A 406 -23.67 34.29 -29.54
N SER A 407 -23.24 34.59 -30.76
CA SER A 407 -23.07 33.61 -31.83
C SER A 407 -21.82 33.89 -32.66
N PHE A 408 -21.12 32.82 -33.05
CA PHE A 408 -20.04 32.90 -34.02
C PHE A 408 -20.56 32.96 -35.45
N GLU A 409 -19.88 33.74 -36.29
CA GLU A 409 -19.91 33.65 -37.75
C GLU A 409 -18.46 33.52 -38.27
N ASN A 410 -18.27 33.42 -39.59
CA ASN A 410 -16.93 33.15 -40.15
C ASN A 410 -15.93 34.30 -39.92
N GLU A 411 -16.38 35.56 -40.04
CA GLU A 411 -15.52 36.75 -39.96
C GLU A 411 -15.96 37.77 -38.91
N ARG A 412 -16.98 37.42 -38.12
CA ARG A 412 -17.56 38.31 -37.11
C ARG A 412 -18.22 37.55 -35.97
N ILE A 413 -18.52 38.28 -34.92
CA ILE A 413 -19.32 37.85 -33.78
C ILE A 413 -20.61 38.67 -33.77
N SER A 414 -21.72 38.01 -33.45
CA SER A 414 -23.03 38.65 -33.29
C SER A 414 -23.50 38.50 -31.85
N LEU A 415 -23.94 39.60 -31.23
CA LEU A 415 -24.59 39.65 -29.93
C LEU A 415 -26.05 40.05 -30.08
N PHE A 416 -26.93 39.54 -29.23
CA PHE A 416 -28.37 39.77 -29.28
C PHE A 416 -28.88 40.32 -27.94
N ASP A 417 -29.84 41.26 -27.98
CA ASP A 417 -30.62 41.67 -26.79
C ASP A 417 -31.92 42.36 -27.25
N ALA A 418 -32.99 42.23 -26.46
CA ALA A 418 -34.20 43.04 -26.65
C ALA A 418 -34.00 44.50 -26.19
N ASN A 419 -33.06 44.75 -25.27
CA ASN A 419 -32.79 46.05 -24.69
C ASN A 419 -31.64 46.77 -25.42
N GLN A 420 -31.98 47.92 -26.01
CA GLN A 420 -31.03 48.76 -26.75
C GLN A 420 -29.84 49.23 -25.90
N GLN A 421 -30.04 49.58 -24.64
CA GLN A 421 -28.96 50.12 -23.79
C GLN A 421 -27.90 49.06 -23.47
N ILE A 422 -28.34 47.80 -23.31
CA ILE A 422 -27.44 46.67 -23.03
C ILE A 422 -26.61 46.34 -24.26
N ILE A 423 -27.25 46.22 -25.43
CA ILE A 423 -26.51 45.91 -26.66
C ILE A 423 -25.54 47.04 -27.02
N GLU A 424 -25.89 48.30 -26.78
CA GLU A 424 -25.00 49.45 -26.98
C GLU A 424 -23.80 49.42 -26.04
N TYR A 425 -24.01 49.06 -24.77
CA TYR A 425 -22.93 48.88 -23.79
C TYR A 425 -21.94 47.81 -24.26
N TYR A 426 -22.41 46.61 -24.61
CA TYR A 426 -21.53 45.52 -25.05
C TYR A 426 -20.86 45.79 -26.41
N ASN A 427 -21.54 46.51 -27.30
CA ASN A 427 -20.95 46.97 -28.55
C ASN A 427 -19.81 47.97 -28.29
N LYS A 428 -20.00 48.92 -27.38
CA LYS A 428 -18.94 49.86 -26.96
C LYS A 428 -17.79 49.14 -26.26
N LEU A 429 -18.09 48.17 -25.40
CA LEU A 429 -17.11 47.34 -24.73
C LEU A 429 -16.23 46.58 -25.74
N ALA A 430 -16.83 45.96 -26.76
CA ALA A 430 -16.11 45.30 -27.85
C ALA A 430 -15.19 46.28 -28.62
N LYS A 431 -15.67 47.49 -28.93
CA LYS A 431 -14.82 48.53 -29.56
C LYS A 431 -13.63 48.89 -28.67
N ASN A 432 -13.84 49.05 -27.36
CA ASN A 432 -12.77 49.40 -26.42
C ASN A 432 -11.72 48.29 -26.28
N ILE A 433 -12.14 47.02 -26.26
CA ILE A 433 -11.24 45.87 -26.15
C ILE A 433 -10.45 45.70 -27.44
N PHE A 434 -11.16 45.65 -28.58
CA PHE A 434 -10.60 45.17 -29.83
C PHE A 434 -10.23 46.25 -30.84
N ASN A 435 -10.52 47.52 -30.58
CA ASN A 435 -10.39 48.62 -31.55
C ASN A 435 -10.93 48.23 -32.94
N CYS A 436 -12.15 47.70 -32.97
CA CYS A 436 -12.71 47.06 -34.15
C CYS A 436 -13.90 47.83 -34.72
N ASN A 437 -14.22 47.53 -35.98
CA ASN A 437 -15.48 47.97 -36.58
C ASN A 437 -16.64 47.16 -36.00
N SER A 438 -17.73 47.85 -35.69
CA SER A 438 -18.97 47.20 -35.27
C SER A 438 -20.21 48.00 -35.64
N SER A 439 -21.33 47.31 -35.85
CA SER A 439 -22.63 47.90 -36.20
C SER A 439 -23.74 47.37 -35.29
N ILE A 440 -24.78 48.17 -35.08
CA ILE A 440 -26.00 47.76 -34.38
C ILE A 440 -27.14 47.82 -35.38
N THR A 441 -27.98 46.78 -35.42
CA THR A 441 -29.19 46.76 -36.26
C THR A 441 -30.37 46.32 -35.42
N HIS A 442 -31.48 47.03 -35.50
CA HIS A 442 -32.76 46.60 -34.92
C HIS A 442 -33.45 45.63 -35.89
N ARG A 443 -33.85 44.45 -35.42
CA ARG A 443 -34.65 43.49 -36.18
C ARG A 443 -36.10 43.59 -35.72
N GLU A 444 -36.84 44.55 -36.28
CA GLU A 444 -38.25 44.84 -35.93
C GLU A 444 -39.11 43.57 -35.91
N ASN A 445 -39.02 42.74 -36.96
CA ASN A 445 -39.77 41.48 -37.06
C ASN A 445 -39.48 40.44 -35.96
N LYS A 446 -38.39 40.60 -35.21
CA LYS A 446 -37.97 39.68 -34.14
C LYS A 446 -37.84 40.36 -32.78
N GLY A 447 -38.17 41.65 -32.67
CA GLY A 447 -38.18 42.41 -31.41
C GLY A 447 -36.85 42.47 -30.66
N HIS A 448 -35.71 42.43 -31.36
CA HIS A 448 -34.39 42.52 -30.73
C HIS A 448 -33.38 43.27 -31.59
N TYR A 449 -32.33 43.75 -30.92
CA TYR A 449 -31.18 44.39 -31.51
C TYR A 449 -30.04 43.39 -31.67
N VAL A 450 -29.23 43.60 -32.70
CA VAL A 450 -28.06 42.78 -33.00
C VAL A 450 -26.84 43.68 -33.13
N ALA A 451 -25.84 43.49 -32.26
CA ALA A 451 -24.52 44.07 -32.44
C ALA A 451 -23.63 43.09 -33.21
N ARG A 452 -23.03 43.55 -34.31
CA ARG A 452 -22.09 42.78 -35.13
C ARG A 452 -20.69 43.36 -35.00
N ILE A 453 -19.76 42.53 -34.54
CA ILE A 453 -18.37 42.88 -34.24
C ILE A 453 -17.49 42.21 -35.28
N TYR A 454 -16.86 43.00 -36.13
CA TYR A 454 -16.14 42.50 -37.30
C TYR A 454 -14.67 42.27 -36.99
N GLY A 455 -14.14 41.12 -37.42
CA GLY A 455 -12.74 40.80 -37.27
C GLY A 455 -12.53 39.29 -37.16
N LYS A 456 -12.06 38.66 -38.24
CA LYS A 456 -11.66 37.25 -38.23
C LYS A 456 -10.64 36.92 -37.11
N PRO A 457 -9.62 37.75 -36.84
CA PRO A 457 -8.71 37.47 -35.72
C PRO A 457 -9.37 37.49 -34.34
N ILE A 458 -10.47 38.24 -34.15
CA ILE A 458 -11.25 38.23 -32.90
C ILE A 458 -12.00 36.90 -32.75
N VAL A 459 -12.62 36.43 -33.83
CA VAL A 459 -13.28 35.11 -33.88
C VAL A 459 -12.28 34.00 -33.56
N GLU A 460 -11.11 34.03 -34.21
CA GLU A 460 -10.05 33.05 -34.01
C GLU A 460 -9.47 33.10 -32.60
N LEU A 461 -9.30 34.30 -32.02
CA LEU A 461 -8.87 34.47 -30.63
C LEU A 461 -9.81 33.73 -29.70
N ILE A 462 -11.12 33.99 -29.81
CA ILE A 462 -12.08 33.43 -28.86
C ILE A 462 -12.18 31.91 -29.04
N LYS A 463 -12.23 31.41 -30.29
CA LYS A 463 -12.29 29.97 -30.55
C LYS A 463 -11.07 29.19 -30.07
N LYS A 464 -9.87 29.78 -30.17
CA LYS A 464 -8.62 29.11 -29.79
C LYS A 464 -8.30 29.24 -28.31
N GLU A 465 -8.50 30.43 -27.73
CA GLU A 465 -8.16 30.69 -26.34
C GLU A 465 -9.26 30.29 -25.35
N PHE A 466 -10.51 30.21 -25.82
CA PHE A 466 -11.69 29.82 -25.03
C PHE A 466 -12.54 28.78 -25.78
N PRO A 467 -11.98 27.59 -26.10
CA PRO A 467 -12.66 26.54 -26.85
C PRO A 467 -13.92 25.98 -26.15
N GLU A 468 -14.10 26.28 -24.86
CA GLU A 468 -15.29 25.98 -24.07
C GLU A 468 -16.51 26.83 -24.47
N LEU A 469 -16.30 27.98 -25.11
CA LEU A 469 -17.37 28.80 -25.67
C LEU A 469 -17.79 28.22 -27.02
N LYS A 470 -18.86 27.42 -27.00
CA LYS A 470 -19.37 26.69 -28.17
C LYS A 470 -20.79 27.20 -28.50
N TYR A 471 -21.65 26.28 -28.93
CA TYR A 471 -23.10 26.54 -29.00
C TYR A 471 -23.70 26.46 -27.60
N ALA A 472 -24.78 27.19 -27.36
CA ALA A 472 -25.40 27.37 -26.03
C ALA A 472 -25.60 26.08 -25.20
N ILE A 473 -25.86 24.93 -25.85
CA ILE A 473 -26.07 23.65 -25.14
C ILE A 473 -24.78 23.00 -24.62
N ASP A 474 -23.63 23.32 -25.22
CA ASP A 474 -22.31 22.75 -24.92
C ASP A 474 -21.33 23.80 -24.38
N THR A 475 -21.76 25.06 -24.26
CA THR A 475 -20.95 26.13 -23.67
C THR A 475 -20.66 25.84 -22.21
N GLU A 476 -19.41 26.05 -21.79
CA GLU A 476 -18.96 25.93 -20.40
C GLU A 476 -18.25 27.23 -19.98
N ILE A 477 -18.06 27.44 -18.67
CA ILE A 477 -17.20 28.54 -18.22
C ILE A 477 -15.76 28.20 -18.64
N PRO A 478 -15.07 29.06 -19.41
CA PRO A 478 -13.72 28.75 -19.86
C PRO A 478 -12.77 28.48 -18.70
N VAL A 479 -11.88 27.49 -18.83
CA VAL A 479 -10.94 27.12 -17.76
C VAL A 479 -10.05 28.31 -17.38
N LYS A 480 -9.63 29.11 -18.35
CA LYS A 480 -8.88 30.36 -18.11
C LYS A 480 -9.64 31.32 -17.20
N ILE A 481 -10.96 31.47 -17.39
CA ILE A 481 -11.81 32.32 -16.53
C ILE A 481 -11.88 31.76 -15.12
N LEU A 482 -12.10 30.45 -14.96
CA LEU A 482 -12.16 29.79 -13.66
C LEU A 482 -10.85 29.89 -12.86
N LYS A 483 -9.71 29.83 -13.56
CA LYS A 483 -8.36 29.98 -13.01
C LYS A 483 -7.93 31.43 -12.75
N SER A 484 -8.67 32.41 -13.26
CA SER A 484 -8.31 33.82 -13.12
C SER A 484 -8.59 34.36 -11.70
N PRO A 485 -8.07 35.56 -11.35
CA PRO A 485 -8.44 36.24 -10.10
C PRO A 485 -9.95 36.47 -9.98
N ASP A 486 -10.41 36.69 -8.75
CA ASP A 486 -11.84 36.88 -8.42
C ASP A 486 -12.49 37.98 -9.28
N SER A 487 -11.78 39.06 -9.60
CA SER A 487 -12.33 40.16 -10.39
C SER A 487 -12.65 39.78 -11.84
N VAL A 488 -11.82 38.94 -12.46
CA VAL A 488 -12.02 38.44 -13.83
C VAL A 488 -13.19 37.47 -13.88
N LEU A 489 -13.27 36.52 -12.93
CA LEU A 489 -14.42 35.62 -12.83
C LEU A 489 -15.72 36.39 -12.54
N ALA A 490 -15.67 37.38 -11.64
CA ALA A 490 -16.81 38.22 -11.33
C ALA A 490 -17.28 39.00 -12.56
N ALA A 491 -16.36 39.52 -13.36
CA ALA A 491 -16.67 40.21 -14.60
C ALA A 491 -17.34 39.28 -15.62
N PHE A 492 -16.85 38.05 -15.79
CA PHE A 492 -17.51 37.04 -16.62
C PHE A 492 -18.93 36.71 -16.14
N LEU A 493 -19.09 36.45 -14.83
CA LEU A 493 -20.41 36.19 -14.27
C LEU A 493 -21.34 37.38 -14.45
N ARG A 494 -20.87 38.62 -14.26
CA ARG A 494 -21.65 39.84 -14.50
C ARG A 494 -22.21 39.86 -15.92
N GLY A 495 -21.36 39.63 -16.92
CA GLY A 495 -21.80 39.62 -18.30
C GLY A 495 -22.77 38.49 -18.63
N PHE A 496 -22.53 37.31 -18.08
CA PHE A 496 -23.44 36.18 -18.27
C PHE A 496 -24.81 36.39 -17.61
N PHE A 497 -24.85 37.01 -16.43
CA PHE A 497 -26.08 37.41 -15.74
C PHE A 497 -26.79 38.61 -16.41
N ASP A 498 -26.08 39.47 -17.12
CA ASP A 498 -26.68 40.51 -17.96
C ASP A 498 -27.40 39.91 -19.18
N ALA A 499 -26.85 38.88 -19.81
CA ALA A 499 -27.50 38.17 -20.92
C ALA A 499 -28.69 37.33 -20.41
N GLU A 500 -28.42 36.34 -19.56
CA GLU A 500 -29.36 35.25 -19.26
C GLU A 500 -30.09 35.42 -17.90
N GLY A 501 -29.58 36.32 -17.05
CA GLY A 501 -30.08 36.52 -15.70
C GLY A 501 -31.32 37.41 -15.66
N TYR A 502 -32.14 37.23 -14.63
CA TYR A 502 -33.29 38.07 -14.33
C TYR A 502 -33.37 38.39 -12.84
N VAL A 503 -34.08 39.48 -12.54
CA VAL A 503 -34.30 39.94 -11.16
C VAL A 503 -35.80 39.89 -10.89
N ASN A 504 -36.24 38.96 -10.05
CA ASN A 504 -37.63 38.80 -9.64
C ASN A 504 -37.87 39.54 -8.32
N LYS A 505 -38.81 40.49 -8.32
CA LYS A 505 -39.13 41.40 -7.21
C LYS A 505 -39.46 40.71 -5.87
N GLU A 506 -39.92 39.47 -5.91
CA GLU A 506 -40.30 38.72 -4.70
C GLU A 506 -39.26 37.67 -4.31
N ARG A 507 -38.70 36.98 -5.31
CA ARG A 507 -37.86 35.80 -5.09
C ARG A 507 -36.38 36.12 -4.96
N GLY A 508 -35.82 36.95 -5.83
CA GLY A 508 -34.37 37.22 -5.90
C GLY A 508 -33.86 37.19 -7.34
N ILE A 509 -32.59 36.84 -7.51
CA ILE A 509 -31.94 36.72 -8.83
C ILE A 509 -32.09 35.29 -9.32
N GLY A 510 -32.35 35.11 -10.61
CA GLY A 510 -32.35 33.81 -11.26
C GLY A 510 -31.67 33.84 -12.61
N LEU A 511 -31.23 32.68 -13.06
CA LEU A 511 -30.65 32.40 -14.36
C LEU A 511 -31.21 31.05 -14.79
N GLY A 512 -31.82 30.96 -15.97
CA GLY A 512 -32.45 29.71 -16.42
C GLY A 512 -32.00 29.31 -17.82
N ILE A 513 -31.18 28.27 -17.93
CA ILE A 513 -30.58 27.83 -19.20
C ILE A 513 -30.81 26.33 -19.47
N ASN A 514 -30.69 25.92 -20.72
CA ASN A 514 -30.85 24.52 -21.14
C ASN A 514 -29.50 23.78 -21.20
N ASN A 515 -28.65 24.01 -20.20
CA ASN A 515 -27.30 23.45 -20.11
C ASN A 515 -26.99 23.09 -18.64
N LYS A 516 -27.03 21.78 -18.33
CA LYS A 516 -26.86 21.24 -16.97
C LYS A 516 -25.49 21.59 -16.41
N LYS A 517 -24.45 21.43 -17.23
CA LYS A 517 -23.05 21.60 -16.83
C LYS A 517 -22.71 23.05 -16.56
N MET A 518 -23.04 23.96 -17.47
CA MET A 518 -22.87 25.41 -17.27
C MET A 518 -23.63 25.89 -16.03
N SER A 519 -24.87 25.42 -15.82
CA SER A 519 -25.65 25.78 -14.63
C SER A 519 -24.98 25.35 -13.32
N ARG A 520 -24.42 24.13 -13.28
CA ARG A 520 -23.64 23.64 -12.13
C ARG A 520 -22.33 24.42 -11.97
N GLN A 521 -21.60 24.70 -13.04
CA GLN A 521 -20.38 25.52 -12.98
C GLN A 521 -20.67 26.92 -12.45
N VAL A 522 -21.75 27.57 -12.89
CA VAL A 522 -22.17 28.88 -12.36
C VAL A 522 -22.51 28.78 -10.87
N GLN A 523 -23.27 27.76 -10.45
CA GLN A 523 -23.57 27.54 -9.03
C GLN A 523 -22.29 27.43 -8.19
N LEU A 524 -21.30 26.66 -8.65
CA LEU A 524 -20.04 26.46 -7.94
C LEU A 524 -19.14 27.70 -8.00
N ALA A 525 -19.08 28.40 -9.14
CA ALA A 525 -18.35 29.65 -9.30
C ALA A 525 -18.87 30.74 -8.35
N LEU A 526 -20.19 30.78 -8.10
CA LEU A 526 -20.78 31.69 -7.12
C LEU A 526 -20.32 31.39 -5.68
N LEU A 527 -20.01 30.13 -5.33
CA LEU A 527 -19.44 29.78 -4.02
C LEU A 527 -18.05 30.38 -3.80
N ARG A 528 -17.30 30.68 -4.86
CA ARG A 528 -16.00 31.36 -4.72
C ARG A 528 -16.13 32.72 -4.03
N PHE A 529 -17.25 33.41 -4.25
CA PHE A 529 -17.58 34.68 -3.62
C PHE A 529 -18.35 34.53 -2.29
N GLY A 530 -18.82 33.33 -1.97
CA GLY A 530 -19.71 33.07 -0.83
C GLY A 530 -21.20 33.33 -1.13
N VAL A 531 -21.57 33.37 -2.42
CA VAL A 531 -22.95 33.48 -2.89
C VAL A 531 -23.56 32.08 -2.95
N LEU A 532 -24.49 31.80 -2.04
CA LEU A 532 -25.13 30.49 -1.94
C LEU A 532 -26.34 30.43 -2.89
N ALA A 533 -26.17 29.75 -4.02
CA ALA A 533 -27.20 29.60 -5.04
C ALA A 533 -27.80 28.18 -5.05
N SER A 534 -29.10 28.10 -5.31
CA SER A 534 -29.82 26.84 -5.51
C SER A 534 -29.92 26.51 -7.00
N LEU A 535 -29.62 25.27 -7.38
CA LEU A 535 -29.84 24.73 -8.71
C LEU A 535 -31.07 23.84 -8.72
N VAL A 536 -32.06 24.20 -9.54
CA VAL A 536 -33.32 23.44 -9.68
C VAL A 536 -33.50 23.03 -11.13
N GLU A 537 -33.81 21.76 -11.35
CA GLU A 537 -34.19 21.22 -12.64
C GLU A 537 -35.71 21.28 -12.80
N TYR A 538 -36.18 21.98 -13.83
CA TYR A 538 -37.58 22.05 -14.20
C TYR A 538 -37.83 21.18 -15.43
N ASN A 539 -38.76 20.24 -15.28
CA ASN A 539 -39.23 19.43 -16.40
C ASN A 539 -40.24 20.23 -17.22
N ASN A 540 -39.84 20.67 -18.41
CA ASN A 540 -40.60 21.61 -19.23
C ASN A 540 -41.75 20.94 -20.02
N ARG A 541 -42.31 19.83 -19.53
CA ARG A 541 -43.40 19.06 -20.17
C ARG A 541 -44.66 19.85 -20.51
N ARG A 542 -44.85 21.06 -19.95
CA ARG A 542 -45.96 21.97 -20.25
C ARG A 542 -45.65 23.01 -21.34
N ASN A 543 -44.43 23.06 -21.86
CA ASN A 543 -44.06 23.95 -22.96
C ASN A 543 -44.36 23.26 -24.31
N PRO A 544 -45.25 23.82 -25.17
CA PRO A 544 -45.58 23.24 -26.48
C PRO A 544 -44.40 23.11 -27.44
N TYR A 545 -43.31 23.87 -27.20
CA TYR A 545 -42.24 24.09 -28.16
C TYR A 545 -40.94 23.33 -27.85
N THR A 546 -40.77 22.75 -26.66
CA THR A 546 -39.54 22.02 -26.31
C THR A 546 -39.72 20.99 -25.19
N LYS A 547 -39.23 19.77 -25.42
CA LYS A 547 -39.13 18.70 -24.40
C LYS A 547 -37.86 18.79 -23.54
N LYS A 548 -36.99 19.79 -23.75
CA LYS A 548 -35.69 19.89 -23.06
C LYS A 548 -35.84 20.39 -21.62
N HIS A 549 -35.05 19.80 -20.72
CA HIS A 549 -34.98 20.20 -19.31
C HIS A 549 -34.39 21.62 -19.19
N ARG A 550 -34.98 22.45 -18.31
CA ARG A 550 -34.46 23.78 -17.99
C ARG A 550 -33.84 23.77 -16.60
N PHE A 551 -32.60 24.23 -16.50
CA PHE A 551 -31.87 24.31 -15.24
C PHE A 551 -31.85 25.76 -14.76
N THR A 552 -32.29 26.00 -13.53
CA THR A 552 -32.37 27.34 -12.96
C THR A 552 -31.45 27.47 -11.76
N VAL A 553 -30.49 28.39 -11.85
CA VAL A 553 -29.66 28.84 -10.74
C VAL A 553 -30.35 30.04 -10.10
N GLY A 554 -30.70 29.95 -8.81
CA GLY A 554 -31.43 30.97 -8.08
C GLY A 554 -30.72 31.43 -6.82
N ILE A 555 -30.59 32.74 -6.65
CA ILE A 555 -30.04 33.39 -5.45
C ILE A 555 -31.19 34.09 -4.75
N THR A 556 -31.53 33.63 -3.54
CA THR A 556 -32.73 34.09 -2.81
C THR A 556 -32.44 34.64 -1.42
N GLU A 557 -31.34 34.22 -0.81
CA GLU A 557 -30.90 34.69 0.51
C GLU A 557 -30.40 36.13 0.44
N ARG A 558 -30.86 36.97 1.37
CA ARG A 558 -30.44 38.38 1.49
C ARG A 558 -28.92 38.57 1.46
N LYS A 559 -28.17 37.85 2.31
CA LYS A 559 -26.70 37.99 2.38
C LYS A 559 -26.01 37.62 1.07
N SER A 560 -26.47 36.55 0.41
CA SER A 560 -25.95 36.14 -0.90
C SER A 560 -26.29 37.17 -1.99
N LEU A 561 -27.45 37.82 -1.92
CA LEU A 561 -27.81 38.93 -2.83
C LEU A 561 -26.93 40.18 -2.60
N GLU A 562 -26.64 40.52 -1.34
CA GLU A 562 -25.72 41.62 -0.99
C GLU A 562 -24.30 41.35 -1.50
N ILE A 563 -23.79 40.13 -1.29
CA ILE A 563 -22.47 39.71 -1.82
C ILE A 563 -22.49 39.75 -3.35
N PHE A 564 -23.56 39.25 -4.00
CA PHE A 564 -23.68 39.33 -5.46
C PHE A 564 -23.65 40.77 -5.94
N LEU A 565 -24.41 41.69 -5.33
CA LEU A 565 -24.44 43.11 -5.70
C LEU A 565 -23.04 43.75 -5.63
N ASN A 566 -22.29 43.45 -4.55
CA ASN A 566 -21.00 44.09 -4.29
C ASN A 566 -19.86 43.48 -5.09
N SER A 567 -19.84 42.16 -5.28
CA SER A 567 -18.73 41.45 -5.93
C SER A 567 -18.96 41.27 -7.43
N ILE A 568 -20.19 41.00 -7.86
CA ILE A 568 -20.51 40.65 -9.26
C ILE A 568 -21.33 41.77 -9.90
N GLY A 569 -22.53 42.08 -9.39
CA GLY A 569 -23.40 43.14 -9.88
C GLY A 569 -23.98 42.87 -11.29
N PHE A 570 -24.55 43.92 -11.89
CA PHE A 570 -25.04 43.95 -13.26
C PHE A 570 -24.54 45.23 -13.95
N ASN A 571 -24.29 45.18 -15.25
CA ASN A 571 -24.14 46.40 -16.06
C ASN A 571 -25.53 46.98 -16.40
N ALA A 572 -26.57 46.14 -16.44
CA ALA A 572 -27.94 46.59 -16.64
C ALA A 572 -28.46 47.41 -15.44
N ALA A 573 -28.59 48.72 -15.62
CA ALA A 573 -29.02 49.65 -14.56
C ALA A 573 -30.37 49.27 -13.92
N TYR A 574 -31.33 48.79 -14.73
CA TYR A 574 -32.64 48.37 -14.23
C TYR A 574 -32.56 47.09 -13.37
N LYS A 575 -31.69 46.14 -13.70
CA LYS A 575 -31.45 44.93 -12.89
C LYS A 575 -30.81 45.30 -11.55
N SER A 576 -29.81 46.18 -11.57
CA SER A 576 -29.17 46.71 -10.36
C SER A 576 -30.15 47.43 -9.43
N LYS A 577 -31.01 48.30 -9.99
CA LYS A 577 -32.05 48.99 -9.22
C LYS A 577 -33.02 48.00 -8.55
N ASN A 578 -33.53 47.03 -9.32
CA ASN A 578 -34.46 46.01 -8.81
C ASN A 578 -33.80 45.14 -7.74
N LEU A 579 -32.51 44.80 -7.89
CA LEU A 579 -31.76 44.02 -6.90
C LEU A 579 -31.66 44.76 -5.56
N ILE A 580 -31.33 46.06 -5.59
CA ILE A 580 -31.26 46.90 -4.38
C ILE A 580 -32.62 46.94 -3.67
N GLU A 581 -33.71 47.08 -4.42
CA GLU A 581 -35.07 47.09 -3.87
C GLU A 581 -35.43 45.75 -3.19
N ILE A 582 -35.10 44.62 -3.83
CA ILE A 582 -35.35 43.29 -3.25
C ILE A 582 -34.54 43.10 -1.97
N ILE A 583 -33.27 43.49 -1.94
CA ILE A 583 -32.42 43.35 -0.74
C ILE A 583 -33.05 44.08 0.46
N LYS A 584 -33.60 45.28 0.25
CA LYS A 584 -34.30 46.04 1.30
C LYS A 584 -35.51 45.27 1.85
N ASN A 585 -36.26 44.60 0.98
CA ASN A 585 -37.50 43.89 1.32
C ASN A 585 -37.26 42.46 1.87
N LYS A 586 -36.05 41.91 1.74
CA LYS A 586 -35.74 40.55 2.21
C LYS A 586 -35.48 40.50 3.72
N SER A 587 -35.98 39.45 4.36
CA SER A 587 -35.69 39.16 5.77
C SER A 587 -34.20 38.86 5.99
N ILE A 588 -33.70 39.28 7.15
CA ILE A 588 -32.35 38.98 7.65
C ILE A 588 -32.25 37.50 8.07
N LYS A 589 -33.37 36.87 8.41
CA LYS A 589 -33.41 35.43 8.75
C LYS A 589 -33.13 34.61 7.50
N SER A 590 -32.13 33.74 7.57
CA SER A 590 -31.79 32.81 6.50
C SER A 590 -32.16 31.38 6.88
N ASN A 591 -32.55 30.56 5.91
CA ASN A 591 -32.63 29.09 6.05
C ASN A 591 -31.41 28.39 5.44
N THR A 592 -30.57 29.14 4.70
CA THR A 592 -29.40 28.62 3.96
C THR A 592 -28.14 28.73 4.83
N ARG A 593 -27.85 29.91 5.35
CA ARG A 593 -26.64 30.20 6.12
C ARG A 593 -26.87 30.02 7.62
N GLN A 594 -27.02 28.76 8.00
CA GLN A 594 -27.14 28.34 9.39
C GLN A 594 -25.76 28.32 10.07
N ILE A 595 -25.73 28.52 11.39
CA ILE A 595 -24.52 28.29 12.18
C ILE A 595 -24.17 26.80 12.20
N PHE A 596 -22.87 26.52 12.32
CA PHE A 596 -22.35 25.15 12.31
C PHE A 596 -22.46 24.44 13.67
N LEU A 597 -22.56 25.14 14.80
CA LEU A 597 -22.74 24.50 16.10
C LEU A 597 -24.21 24.18 16.39
N THR A 598 -24.46 23.06 17.06
CA THR A 598 -25.79 22.73 17.57
C THR A 598 -26.15 23.61 18.76
N GLY A 599 -27.44 23.88 18.96
CA GLY A 599 -27.87 24.71 20.08
C GLY A 599 -27.63 24.07 21.44
N LYS A 600 -27.64 22.74 21.56
CA LYS A 600 -27.17 22.06 22.78
C LYS A 600 -25.70 22.36 23.10
N ASN A 601 -24.82 22.37 22.10
CA ASN A 601 -23.40 22.69 22.31
C ASN A 601 -23.20 24.15 22.68
N VAL A 602 -23.89 25.08 21.99
CA VAL A 602 -23.85 26.51 22.34
C VAL A 602 -24.37 26.74 23.76
N ARG A 603 -25.49 26.11 24.13
CA ARG A 603 -26.06 26.20 25.47
C ARG A 603 -25.07 25.74 26.55
N LYS A 604 -24.38 24.62 26.35
CA LYS A 604 -23.37 24.13 27.30
C LYS A 604 -22.23 25.13 27.52
N ILE A 605 -21.78 25.80 26.45
CA ILE A 605 -20.74 26.84 26.53
C ILE A 605 -21.23 28.06 27.31
N LEU A 606 -22.48 28.47 27.10
CA LEU A 606 -23.08 29.59 27.84
C LEU A 606 -23.27 29.26 29.33
N GLU A 607 -23.79 28.05 29.63
CA GLU A 607 -24.02 27.59 31.00
C GLU A 607 -22.70 27.42 31.79
N SER A 608 -21.60 27.02 31.16
CA SER A 608 -20.29 26.93 31.83
C SER A 608 -19.73 28.29 32.26
N GLU A 609 -20.20 29.37 31.65
CA GLU A 609 -19.80 30.76 31.96
C GLU A 609 -20.86 31.48 32.82
N GLY A 610 -21.82 30.74 33.40
CA GLY A 610 -22.81 31.27 34.33
C GLY A 610 -24.09 31.82 33.71
N TYR A 611 -24.26 31.77 32.38
CA TYR A 611 -25.49 32.22 31.73
C TYR A 611 -26.60 31.18 31.79
N LYS A 612 -27.84 31.64 31.97
CA LYS A 612 -29.05 30.82 32.02
C LYS A 612 -29.82 30.91 30.70
N VAL A 613 -30.62 29.89 30.41
CA VAL A 613 -31.51 29.89 29.22
C VAL A 613 -32.51 31.05 29.25
N SER A 614 -32.91 31.51 30.45
CA SER A 614 -33.77 32.68 30.64
C SER A 614 -33.22 33.96 30.04
N ASP A 615 -31.89 34.05 29.97
CA ASP A 615 -31.18 35.24 29.49
C ASP A 615 -31.31 35.36 27.96
N PHE A 616 -31.74 34.27 27.29
CA PHE A 616 -31.95 34.22 25.85
C PHE A 616 -33.37 33.73 25.49
N PRO A 617 -34.42 34.53 25.75
CA PRO A 617 -35.82 34.09 25.61
C PRO A 617 -36.21 33.79 24.16
N LYS A 618 -35.53 34.38 23.17
CA LYS A 618 -35.85 34.24 21.74
C LYS A 618 -35.21 33.02 21.06
N VAL A 619 -34.42 32.22 21.79
CA VAL A 619 -33.60 31.13 21.20
C VAL A 619 -33.82 29.75 21.83
N THR A 620 -34.87 29.59 22.66
CA THR A 620 -35.14 28.34 23.40
C THR A 620 -35.25 27.11 22.49
N ASP A 621 -35.91 27.21 21.33
CA ASP A 621 -36.04 26.08 20.39
C ASP A 621 -34.72 25.70 19.75
N PHE A 622 -33.83 26.68 19.54
CA PHE A 622 -32.47 26.41 19.07
C PHE A 622 -31.68 25.64 20.12
N PHE A 623 -31.69 26.07 21.39
CA PHE A 623 -31.02 25.36 22.49
C PHE A 623 -31.53 23.92 22.70
N ARG A 624 -32.78 23.64 22.32
CA ARG A 624 -33.38 22.29 22.34
C ARG A 624 -33.06 21.46 21.08
N ASN A 625 -32.30 22.00 20.13
CA ASN A 625 -32.07 21.45 18.78
C ASN A 625 -33.36 21.19 17.99
N LYS A 626 -34.47 21.88 18.31
CA LYS A 626 -35.72 21.79 17.54
C LYS A 626 -35.65 22.57 16.23
N ARG A 627 -34.80 23.59 16.17
CA ARG A 627 -34.60 24.46 15.01
C ARG A 627 -33.14 24.86 14.87
N LEU A 628 -32.66 25.02 13.63
CA LEU A 628 -31.39 25.67 13.34
C LEU A 628 -31.51 27.20 13.46
N MET A 629 -30.36 27.85 13.59
CA MET A 629 -30.25 29.30 13.72
C MET A 629 -29.36 29.86 12.62
N SER A 630 -29.78 30.95 11.98
CA SER A 630 -28.96 31.65 11.00
C SER A 630 -27.85 32.46 11.67
N LYS A 631 -26.72 32.64 10.98
CA LYS A 631 -25.57 33.42 11.47
C LYS A 631 -25.97 34.82 11.97
N GLU A 632 -26.81 35.54 11.23
CA GLU A 632 -27.29 36.88 11.63
C GLU A 632 -28.17 36.86 12.89
N VAL A 633 -29.00 35.83 13.07
CA VAL A 633 -29.86 35.72 14.26
C VAL A 633 -29.02 35.36 15.47
N PHE A 634 -28.01 34.51 15.30
CA PHE A 634 -27.03 34.17 16.34
C PHE A 634 -26.27 35.42 16.81
N LYS A 635 -25.78 36.22 15.87
CA LYS A 635 -25.15 37.51 16.17
C LYS A 635 -26.08 38.42 16.98
N ASN A 636 -27.31 38.58 16.51
CA ASN A 636 -28.24 39.54 17.12
C ASN A 636 -28.87 39.09 18.44
N SER A 637 -29.01 37.77 18.66
CA SER A 637 -29.78 37.22 19.79
C SER A 637 -28.93 36.49 20.82
N ILE A 638 -27.66 36.20 20.53
CA ILE A 638 -26.73 35.55 21.46
C ILE A 638 -25.50 36.42 21.66
N LEU A 639 -24.76 36.75 20.59
CA LEU A 639 -23.50 37.51 20.74
C LEU A 639 -23.73 38.90 21.32
N ASN A 640 -24.82 39.59 20.95
CA ASN A 640 -25.12 40.91 21.50
C ASN A 640 -25.39 40.91 23.01
N GLU A 641 -25.96 39.83 23.55
CA GLU A 641 -26.33 39.72 24.98
C GLU A 641 -25.14 39.36 25.87
N ILE A 642 -24.02 38.90 25.27
CA ILE A 642 -22.81 38.48 26.00
C ILE A 642 -21.62 39.40 25.73
N LYS A 643 -21.86 40.60 25.16
CA LYS A 643 -20.81 41.56 24.79
C LYS A 643 -19.91 41.95 25.96
N ASP A 644 -20.44 41.94 27.17
CA ASP A 644 -19.72 42.32 28.38
C ASP A 644 -18.69 41.26 28.81
N ASN A 645 -18.83 40.01 28.34
CA ASN A 645 -17.83 38.95 28.54
C ASN A 645 -16.98 38.78 27.28
N GLU A 646 -15.87 39.52 27.22
CA GLU A 646 -15.02 39.59 26.03
C GLU A 646 -14.45 38.22 25.60
N ASN A 647 -14.08 37.35 26.56
CA ASN A 647 -13.51 36.04 26.26
C ASN A 647 -14.55 35.10 25.64
N LEU A 648 -15.74 35.02 26.25
CA LEU A 648 -16.85 34.22 25.73
C LEU A 648 -17.34 34.77 24.38
N TYR A 649 -17.44 36.09 24.23
CA TYR A 649 -17.79 36.74 22.98
C TYR A 649 -16.82 36.31 21.87
N LYS A 650 -15.50 36.46 22.08
CA LYS A 650 -14.48 36.05 21.09
C LYS A 650 -14.61 34.57 20.75
N ARG A 651 -14.78 33.70 21.75
CA ARG A 651 -14.94 32.26 21.56
C ARG A 651 -16.15 31.92 20.69
N LEU A 652 -17.31 32.51 20.95
CA LEU A 652 -18.53 32.25 20.17
C LEU A 652 -18.57 33.01 18.83
N GLU A 653 -17.85 34.12 18.70
CA GLU A 653 -17.69 34.82 17.42
C GLU A 653 -16.97 33.94 16.39
N THR A 654 -15.99 33.13 16.82
CA THR A 654 -15.32 32.17 15.91
C THR A 654 -16.29 31.23 15.19
N VAL A 655 -17.44 30.91 15.81
CA VAL A 655 -18.48 30.04 15.24
C VAL A 655 -19.13 30.67 14.01
N LEU A 656 -19.22 31.99 13.95
CA LEU A 656 -19.70 32.71 12.78
C LEU A 656 -18.72 32.65 11.62
N ASN A 657 -17.44 32.44 11.90
CA ASN A 657 -16.36 32.42 10.91
C ASN A 657 -16.10 31.02 10.33
N TYR A 658 -16.76 29.97 10.84
CA TYR A 658 -16.66 28.64 10.23
C TYR A 658 -17.18 28.65 8.79
N ASN A 659 -16.32 28.20 7.88
CA ASN A 659 -16.55 28.18 6.45
C ASN A 659 -17.35 26.95 5.98
N LEU A 660 -18.15 26.35 6.87
CA LEU A 660 -19.03 25.22 6.56
C LEU A 660 -20.44 25.54 7.06
N ILE A 661 -21.42 25.11 6.28
CA ILE A 661 -22.84 25.20 6.64
C ILE A 661 -23.48 23.80 6.57
N PRO A 662 -24.40 23.48 7.50
CA PRO A 662 -25.21 22.29 7.40
C PRO A 662 -26.30 22.49 6.34
N VAL A 663 -26.41 21.56 5.39
CA VAL A 663 -27.39 21.60 4.30
C VAL A 663 -28.31 20.39 4.37
N LYS A 664 -29.61 20.66 4.41
CA LYS A 664 -30.62 19.63 4.70
C LYS A 664 -30.87 18.75 3.49
N ILE A 665 -31.05 17.44 3.66
CA ILE A 665 -31.46 16.53 2.59
C ILE A 665 -32.98 16.68 2.35
N ALA A 666 -33.34 17.06 1.13
CA ALA A 666 -34.72 17.20 0.68
C ALA A 666 -35.35 15.85 0.30
N SER A 667 -34.60 15.03 -0.44
CA SER A 667 -35.02 13.73 -0.94
C SER A 667 -33.84 12.88 -1.36
N ILE A 668 -34.01 11.56 -1.28
CA ILE A 668 -33.08 10.56 -1.80
C ILE A 668 -33.90 9.67 -2.74
N LYS A 669 -33.44 9.50 -3.99
CA LYS A 669 -34.09 8.62 -4.97
C LYS A 669 -33.14 7.50 -5.35
N LYS A 670 -33.59 6.25 -5.25
CA LYS A 670 -32.89 5.07 -5.77
C LYS A 670 -33.35 4.82 -7.21
N VAL A 671 -32.40 4.69 -8.13
CA VAL A 671 -32.67 4.38 -9.54
C VAL A 671 -31.83 3.16 -9.93
N GLU A 672 -32.47 2.16 -10.51
CA GLU A 672 -31.82 0.95 -11.04
C GLU A 672 -31.45 1.20 -12.50
N GLU A 673 -30.16 1.45 -12.73
CA GLU A 673 -29.58 1.80 -14.01
C GLU A 673 -28.10 1.42 -13.95
N GLU A 674 -27.60 0.74 -14.98
CA GLU A 674 -26.18 0.44 -15.08
C GLU A 674 -25.42 1.71 -15.49
N LEU A 675 -24.57 2.21 -14.62
CA LEU A 675 -23.77 3.40 -14.85
C LEU A 675 -22.30 3.14 -14.50
N LYS A 676 -21.40 3.60 -15.37
CA LYS A 676 -19.98 3.76 -15.04
C LYS A 676 -19.87 4.85 -13.98
N MET A 677 -19.38 4.52 -12.80
CA MET A 677 -19.11 5.48 -11.72
C MET A 677 -17.61 5.61 -11.51
N VAL A 678 -17.21 6.78 -11.00
CA VAL A 678 -15.82 7.18 -10.82
C VAL A 678 -15.57 7.44 -9.34
N ASP A 679 -14.37 7.12 -8.90
CA ASP A 679 -13.93 7.38 -7.54
C ASP A 679 -12.48 7.85 -7.59
N ILE A 680 -12.12 8.70 -6.63
CA ILE A 680 -10.80 9.33 -6.55
C ILE A 680 -10.27 9.22 -5.13
N GLU A 681 -8.98 8.91 -5.01
CA GLU A 681 -8.28 8.97 -3.74
C GLU A 681 -7.61 10.33 -3.58
N VAL A 682 -7.90 10.99 -2.45
CA VAL A 682 -7.33 12.30 -2.10
C VAL A 682 -6.50 12.15 -0.83
N LYS A 683 -5.23 12.56 -0.88
CA LYS A 683 -4.25 12.31 0.18
C LYS A 683 -4.75 12.70 1.56
N ASN A 684 -5.03 11.68 2.38
CA ASN A 684 -5.49 11.76 3.75
C ASN A 684 -6.66 12.74 4.00
N SER A 685 -7.60 12.84 3.07
CA SER A 685 -8.64 13.87 3.14
C SER A 685 -9.94 13.50 2.45
N ASN A 686 -10.84 14.49 2.36
CA ASN A 686 -12.10 14.48 1.62
C ASN A 686 -11.98 15.40 0.39
N PHE A 687 -13.07 15.63 -0.34
CA PHE A 687 -13.09 16.63 -1.42
C PHE A 687 -14.47 17.27 -1.59
N ILE A 688 -14.52 18.37 -2.36
CA ILE A 688 -15.77 19.06 -2.69
C ILE A 688 -16.29 18.59 -4.05
N ALA A 689 -17.50 18.02 -4.05
CA ALA A 689 -18.18 17.49 -5.22
C ALA A 689 -19.61 18.06 -5.31
N ASN A 690 -19.97 18.68 -6.43
CA ASN A 690 -21.23 19.41 -6.64
C ASN A 690 -21.59 20.37 -5.47
N GLY A 691 -20.55 20.93 -4.82
CA GLY A 691 -20.68 21.86 -3.70
C GLY A 691 -20.88 21.19 -2.34
N LEU A 692 -20.87 19.85 -2.25
CA LEU A 692 -20.94 19.11 -0.99
C LEU A 692 -19.57 18.55 -0.62
N VAL A 693 -19.33 18.38 0.68
CA VAL A 693 -18.15 17.69 1.20
C VAL A 693 -18.42 16.19 1.18
N VAL A 694 -17.61 15.44 0.43
CA VAL A 694 -17.76 13.99 0.24
C VAL A 694 -16.50 13.24 0.68
N HIS A 695 -16.68 12.03 1.22
CA HIS A 695 -15.58 11.27 1.78
C HIS A 695 -14.70 10.64 0.68
N ASN A 696 -13.43 10.39 0.99
CA ASN A 696 -12.52 9.61 0.14
C ASN A 696 -12.67 8.12 0.44
N SER A 697 -12.85 7.31 -0.60
CA SER A 697 -13.04 5.86 -0.50
C SER A 697 -11.96 5.08 0.28
N SER A 698 -10.71 5.57 0.42
CA SER A 698 -9.61 4.79 1.01
C SER A 698 -9.45 4.86 2.54
N GLN A 699 -9.89 5.93 3.22
CA GLN A 699 -9.50 6.17 4.62
C GLN A 699 -10.29 5.37 5.67
N ARG A 700 -11.57 5.08 5.43
CA ARG A 700 -12.37 4.25 6.35
C ARG A 700 -11.91 2.80 6.32
N PHE A 701 -11.62 2.28 5.13
CA PHE A 701 -11.06 0.94 4.98
C PHE A 701 -9.62 0.85 5.48
N SER A 702 -8.77 1.87 5.32
CA SER A 702 -7.41 1.81 5.91
C SER A 702 -7.46 1.83 7.43
N ARG A 703 -8.27 2.69 8.07
CA ARG A 703 -8.36 2.75 9.55
C ARG A 703 -9.03 1.53 10.16
N VAL A 704 -10.12 1.05 9.56
CA VAL A 704 -10.79 -0.18 10.01
C VAL A 704 -9.90 -1.39 9.73
N ARG A 705 -9.19 -1.45 8.58
CA ARG A 705 -8.24 -2.52 8.28
C ARG A 705 -6.99 -2.45 9.15
N GLU A 706 -6.49 -1.27 9.49
CA GLU A 706 -5.39 -1.09 10.46
C GLU A 706 -5.82 -1.51 11.86
N GLY A 707 -7.04 -1.14 12.30
CA GLY A 707 -7.62 -1.61 13.56
C GLY A 707 -7.81 -3.13 13.58
N MET A 708 -8.44 -3.69 12.54
CA MET A 708 -8.63 -5.14 12.40
C MET A 708 -7.29 -5.88 12.27
N LEU A 709 -6.29 -5.30 11.60
CA LEU A 709 -4.94 -5.86 11.48
C LEU A 709 -4.25 -5.86 12.85
N ASN A 710 -4.38 -4.78 13.62
CA ASN A 710 -3.86 -4.69 14.98
C ASN A 710 -4.53 -5.74 15.89
N ASP A 711 -5.85 -5.90 15.81
CA ASP A 711 -6.59 -6.92 16.56
C ASP A 711 -6.19 -8.34 16.14
N TRP A 712 -5.99 -8.56 14.84
CA TRP A 712 -5.49 -9.81 14.27
C TRP A 712 -4.09 -10.17 14.80
N LEU A 713 -3.15 -9.23 14.70
CA LEU A 713 -1.79 -9.39 15.20
C LEU A 713 -1.76 -9.62 16.72
N LYS A 714 -2.63 -8.93 17.47
CA LYS A 714 -2.78 -9.14 18.92
C LYS A 714 -3.25 -10.56 19.23
N LYS A 715 -4.26 -11.06 18.53
CA LYS A 715 -4.76 -12.44 18.69
C LYS A 715 -3.66 -13.47 18.40
N MET A 716 -2.86 -13.25 17.36
CA MET A 716 -1.72 -14.10 17.04
C MET A 716 -0.62 -14.04 18.12
N GLY A 717 -0.34 -12.84 18.65
CA GLY A 717 0.60 -12.65 19.76
C GLY A 717 0.17 -13.40 21.03
N GLU A 718 -1.11 -13.29 21.41
CA GLU A 718 -1.69 -14.01 22.55
C GLU A 718 -1.57 -15.53 22.40
N ALA A 719 -1.86 -16.06 21.21
CA ALA A 719 -1.73 -17.49 20.93
C ALA A 719 -0.27 -17.96 21.00
N ALA A 720 0.65 -17.23 20.35
CA ALA A 720 2.08 -17.53 20.38
C ALA A 720 2.64 -17.47 21.81
N ASN A 721 2.29 -16.44 22.58
CA ASN A 721 2.73 -16.31 23.97
C ASN A 721 2.28 -17.52 24.80
N LYS A 722 1.01 -17.90 24.71
CA LYS A 722 0.48 -19.06 25.44
C LYS A 722 1.22 -20.35 25.09
N ILE A 723 1.38 -20.64 23.79
CA ILE A 723 2.00 -21.89 23.31
C ILE A 723 3.47 -21.97 23.72
N PHE A 724 4.22 -20.88 23.55
CA PHE A 724 5.65 -20.87 23.86
C PHE A 724 5.95 -20.73 25.35
N GLU A 725 5.01 -20.23 26.15
CA GLU A 725 5.09 -20.32 27.61
C GLU A 725 4.84 -21.75 28.11
N GLU A 726 3.84 -22.46 27.56
CA GLU A 726 3.57 -23.87 27.88
C GLU A 726 4.78 -24.76 27.54
N HIS A 727 5.49 -24.46 26.44
CA HIS A 727 6.67 -25.20 25.99
C HIS A 727 8.00 -24.48 26.33
N LYS A 728 8.01 -23.59 27.32
CA LYS A 728 9.18 -22.72 27.63
C LYS A 728 10.45 -23.49 27.93
N ALA A 729 10.34 -24.68 28.52
CA ALA A 729 11.48 -25.55 28.84
C ALA A 729 12.07 -26.27 27.61
N GLU A 730 11.26 -26.50 26.57
CA GLU A 730 11.67 -27.28 25.41
C GLU A 730 12.09 -26.39 24.22
N VAL A 731 11.42 -25.24 24.03
CA VAL A 731 11.67 -24.34 22.89
C VAL A 731 12.93 -23.51 23.12
N ILE A 732 13.95 -23.74 22.30
CA ILE A 732 15.26 -23.06 22.42
C ILE A 732 15.39 -21.81 21.55
N GLY A 733 14.50 -21.61 20.57
CA GLY A 733 14.48 -20.45 19.69
C GLY A 733 13.17 -20.34 18.89
N ILE A 734 12.82 -19.15 18.43
CA ILE A 734 11.58 -18.86 17.69
C ILE A 734 11.91 -18.14 16.38
N ILE A 735 11.33 -18.60 15.29
CA ILE A 735 11.45 -17.98 13.96
C ILE A 735 10.12 -17.29 13.63
N VAL A 736 10.19 -16.04 13.18
CA VAL A 736 9.02 -15.31 12.69
C VAL A 736 9.11 -15.19 11.17
N SER A 737 8.10 -15.65 10.46
CA SER A 737 8.05 -15.58 9.00
C SER A 737 6.75 -14.98 8.48
N GLY A 738 6.75 -14.51 7.24
CA GLY A 738 5.56 -13.94 6.64
C GLY A 738 5.80 -13.21 5.33
N SER A 739 4.70 -12.91 4.63
CA SER A 739 4.74 -12.18 3.36
C SER A 739 4.62 -10.65 3.57
N GLY A 740 5.46 -9.90 2.86
CA GLY A 740 5.45 -8.43 2.94
C GLY A 740 5.81 -7.89 4.33
N PRO A 741 5.40 -6.64 4.68
CA PRO A 741 5.89 -5.92 5.84
C PRO A 741 5.23 -6.30 7.19
N ILE A 742 4.43 -7.36 7.23
CA ILE A 742 3.55 -7.67 8.38
C ILE A 742 4.33 -8.21 9.57
N LYS A 743 5.31 -9.07 9.31
CA LYS A 743 6.19 -9.65 10.32
C LYS A 743 7.04 -8.58 11.03
N GLU A 744 7.47 -7.55 10.31
CA GLU A 744 8.19 -6.40 10.89
C GLU A 744 7.26 -5.59 11.81
N MET A 745 6.00 -5.37 11.40
CA MET A 745 5.00 -4.71 12.25
C MET A 745 4.71 -5.53 13.51
N PHE A 746 4.56 -6.85 13.37
CA PHE A 746 4.35 -7.77 14.48
C PHE A 746 5.50 -7.73 15.50
N MET A 747 6.75 -7.61 15.01
CA MET A 747 7.93 -7.55 15.87
C MET A 747 8.20 -6.17 16.47
N LYS A 748 7.79 -5.09 15.79
CA LYS A 748 8.01 -3.72 16.25
C LYS A 748 7.11 -3.34 17.42
N GLU A 749 5.87 -3.81 17.40
CA GLU A 749 4.88 -3.56 18.46
C GLU A 749 5.05 -4.56 19.63
N ASP A 750 4.30 -4.35 20.72
CA ASP A 750 4.36 -5.15 21.95
C ASP A 750 3.32 -6.30 21.98
N TYR A 751 3.22 -7.09 20.90
CA TYR A 751 2.32 -8.25 20.86
C TYR A 751 2.89 -9.51 21.54
N LEU A 752 4.22 -9.66 21.54
CA LEU A 752 4.92 -10.78 22.19
C LEU A 752 5.42 -10.38 23.58
N HIS A 753 5.24 -11.27 24.55
CA HIS A 753 5.82 -11.09 25.89
C HIS A 753 7.34 -11.02 25.81
N ALA A 754 7.97 -10.25 26.69
CA ALA A 754 9.42 -10.00 26.67
C ALA A 754 10.27 -11.29 26.70
N ASP A 755 9.82 -12.31 27.43
CA ASP A 755 10.50 -13.61 27.51
C ASP A 755 10.44 -14.41 26.21
N VAL A 756 9.31 -14.32 25.49
CA VAL A 756 9.11 -14.97 24.19
C VAL A 756 9.86 -14.21 23.10
N LYS A 757 9.76 -12.88 23.10
CA LYS A 757 10.45 -11.98 22.15
C LYS A 757 11.98 -12.15 22.22
N LYS A 758 12.55 -12.39 23.40
CA LYS A 758 13.99 -12.68 23.60
C LYS A 758 14.45 -14.00 22.97
N LYS A 759 13.55 -14.97 22.78
CA LYS A 759 13.87 -16.24 22.12
C LYS A 759 13.76 -16.17 20.60
N VAL A 760 13.38 -15.02 20.02
CA VAL A 760 13.29 -14.88 18.57
C VAL A 760 14.70 -14.83 17.97
N ILE A 761 15.02 -15.82 17.14
CA ILE A 761 16.34 -15.99 16.51
C ILE A 761 16.44 -15.31 15.13
N GLY A 762 15.30 -15.07 14.46
CA GLY A 762 15.32 -14.45 13.15
C GLY A 762 13.94 -14.17 12.55
N ILE A 763 13.94 -13.30 11.53
CA ILE A 763 12.76 -12.96 10.73
C ILE A 763 13.02 -13.40 9.28
N ILE A 764 12.10 -14.16 8.68
CA ILE A 764 12.23 -14.72 7.32
C ILE A 764 11.12 -14.21 6.41
N ASP A 765 11.50 -13.73 5.21
CA ASP A 765 10.55 -13.45 4.13
C ASP A 765 10.08 -14.73 3.43
N THR A 766 8.77 -14.96 3.41
CA THR A 766 8.12 -16.05 2.67
C THR A 766 7.24 -15.52 1.55
N SER A 767 7.10 -16.32 0.50
CA SER A 767 6.27 -16.04 -0.67
C SER A 767 4.82 -16.50 -0.46
N TYR A 768 4.64 -17.50 0.40
CA TYR A 768 3.36 -18.11 0.75
C TYR A 768 3.13 -18.15 2.26
N THR A 769 1.89 -18.46 2.67
CA THR A 769 1.47 -18.70 4.06
C THR A 769 0.74 -20.04 4.19
N GLY A 770 0.30 -20.38 5.40
CA GLY A 770 -0.26 -21.70 5.70
C GLY A 770 0.82 -22.77 5.71
N GLU A 771 0.42 -24.00 5.38
CA GLU A 771 1.31 -25.17 5.36
C GLU A 771 2.52 -24.96 4.42
N PHE A 772 2.30 -24.34 3.25
CA PHE A 772 3.37 -24.00 2.31
C PHE A 772 4.32 -22.92 2.82
N GLY A 773 3.79 -21.91 3.52
CA GLY A 773 4.62 -20.87 4.15
C GLY A 773 5.48 -21.40 5.28
N LEU A 774 4.95 -22.32 6.10
CA LEU A 774 5.72 -23.02 7.12
C LEU A 774 6.84 -23.87 6.49
N GLN A 775 6.54 -24.56 5.39
CA GLN A 775 7.54 -25.37 4.68
C GLN A 775 8.66 -24.51 4.08
N GLU A 776 8.32 -23.38 3.43
CA GLU A 776 9.29 -22.40 2.92
C GLU A 776 10.14 -21.78 4.04
N THR A 777 9.53 -21.58 5.22
CA THR A 777 10.24 -21.10 6.41
C THR A 777 11.31 -22.08 6.85
N ILE A 778 11.02 -23.39 6.86
CA ILE A 778 11.98 -24.42 7.22
C ILE A 778 13.16 -24.40 6.25
N GLU A 779 12.89 -24.42 4.94
CA GLU A 779 13.93 -24.41 3.90
C GLU A 779 14.87 -23.20 4.01
N LYS A 780 14.33 -22.02 4.34
CA LYS A 780 15.11 -20.80 4.51
C LYS A 780 15.76 -20.67 5.89
N SER A 781 15.31 -21.44 6.88
CA SER A 781 15.83 -21.36 8.26
C SER A 781 17.11 -22.15 8.49
N ASP A 782 17.48 -23.07 7.60
CA ASP A 782 18.66 -23.94 7.78
C ASP A 782 19.96 -23.15 8.01
N THR A 783 20.13 -21.99 7.37
CA THR A 783 21.31 -21.14 7.58
C THR A 783 21.26 -20.45 8.96
N LEU A 784 20.10 -19.91 9.34
CA LEU A 784 19.89 -19.23 10.61
C LEU A 784 20.07 -20.18 11.80
N LEU A 785 19.59 -21.42 11.69
CA LEU A 785 19.71 -22.44 12.72
C LEU A 785 21.18 -22.83 12.95
N LYS A 786 21.95 -23.00 11.87
CA LYS A 786 23.40 -23.26 11.96
C LYS A 786 24.17 -22.11 12.58
N GLU A 787 23.86 -20.87 12.19
CA GLU A 787 24.47 -19.68 12.78
C GLU A 787 24.21 -19.57 14.29
N GLU A 788 23.00 -19.93 14.75
CA GLU A 788 22.65 -19.93 16.17
C GLU A 788 23.40 -21.01 16.97
N GLU A 789 23.58 -22.22 16.42
CA GLU A 789 24.39 -23.28 17.06
C GLU A 789 25.84 -22.83 17.23
N VAL A 790 26.45 -22.27 16.18
CA VAL A 790 27.81 -21.70 16.22
C VAL A 790 27.91 -20.56 17.25
N THR A 791 26.88 -19.71 17.36
CA THR A 791 26.84 -18.61 18.31
C THR A 791 26.78 -19.10 19.76
N LYS A 792 26.04 -20.17 20.04
CA LYS A 792 25.98 -20.81 21.36
C LYS A 792 27.31 -21.44 21.75
N GLU A 793 27.97 -22.16 20.83
CA GLU A 793 29.31 -22.71 21.05
C GLU A 793 30.31 -21.61 21.38
N LYS A 794 30.31 -20.53 20.59
CA LYS A 794 31.17 -19.36 20.82
C LYS A 794 30.96 -18.77 22.21
N LYS A 795 29.70 -18.59 22.62
CA LYS A 795 29.38 -18.04 23.94
C LYS A 795 29.83 -18.95 25.08
N LEU A 796 29.63 -20.26 24.96
CA LEU A 796 30.10 -21.24 25.94
C LEU A 796 31.63 -21.16 26.12
N LEU A 797 32.38 -21.08 25.03
CA LEU A 797 33.84 -20.94 25.07
C LEU A 797 34.27 -19.58 25.61
N GLN A 798 33.58 -18.49 25.27
CA GLN A 798 33.82 -17.19 25.88
C GLN A 798 33.60 -17.20 27.40
N ASP A 799 32.52 -17.84 27.88
CA ASP A 799 32.27 -18.00 29.31
C ASP A 799 33.39 -18.80 29.98
N PHE A 800 33.87 -19.88 29.34
CA PHE A 800 35.04 -20.65 29.78
C PHE A 800 36.31 -19.78 29.88
N PHE A 801 36.65 -19.02 28.83
CA PHE A 801 37.83 -18.15 28.84
C PHE A 801 37.72 -17.00 29.85
N ASN A 802 36.52 -16.45 30.02
CA ASN A 802 36.25 -15.39 30.99
C ASN A 802 36.43 -15.89 32.43
N GLU A 803 36.01 -17.12 32.74
CA GLU A 803 36.30 -17.74 34.03
C GLU A 803 37.79 -18.06 34.18
N LEU A 804 38.47 -18.52 33.11
CA LEU A 804 39.92 -18.81 33.12
C LEU A 804 40.80 -17.59 33.42
N GLN A 805 40.36 -16.39 33.04
CA GLN A 805 41.08 -15.14 33.33
C GLN A 805 40.93 -14.68 34.79
N LYS A 806 39.98 -15.23 35.56
CA LYS A 806 39.74 -14.80 36.95
C LYS A 806 40.72 -15.52 37.90
N PRO A 807 41.30 -14.83 38.90
CA PRO A 807 42.22 -15.44 39.88
C PRO A 807 41.63 -16.62 40.68
N HIS A 808 40.31 -16.63 40.85
CA HIS A 808 39.54 -17.71 41.47
C HIS A 808 38.35 -18.09 40.58
N GLY A 809 38.62 -18.30 39.29
CA GLY A 809 37.62 -18.69 38.31
C GLY A 809 37.05 -20.09 38.54
N ARG A 810 35.77 -20.28 38.24
CA ARG A 810 35.10 -21.59 38.32
C ARG A 810 35.36 -22.41 37.07
N VAL A 811 36.62 -22.71 36.81
CA VAL A 811 37.04 -23.42 35.61
C VAL A 811 38.17 -24.39 35.92
N SER A 812 38.20 -25.50 35.23
CA SER A 812 39.30 -26.45 35.22
C SER A 812 39.71 -26.71 33.78
N TYR A 813 41.01 -26.86 33.53
CA TYR A 813 41.55 -26.93 32.19
C TYR A 813 42.68 -27.97 32.13
N GLY A 814 42.70 -28.78 31.06
CA GLY A 814 43.60 -29.90 30.88
C GLY A 814 43.01 -31.20 31.41
N ILE A 815 43.25 -32.30 30.69
CA ILE A 815 42.57 -33.58 30.94
C ILE A 815 42.71 -34.09 32.37
N HIS A 816 43.89 -33.99 32.97
CA HIS A 816 44.14 -34.48 34.33
C HIS A 816 43.38 -33.67 35.38
N GLU A 817 43.38 -32.34 35.27
CA GLU A 817 42.66 -31.47 36.20
C GLU A 817 41.14 -31.59 36.03
N VAL A 818 40.66 -31.75 34.79
CA VAL A 818 39.24 -31.96 34.50
C VAL A 818 38.75 -33.29 35.07
N VAL A 819 39.50 -34.38 34.92
CA VAL A 819 39.16 -35.68 35.52
C VAL A 819 39.09 -35.58 37.03
N LYS A 820 40.13 -35.03 37.67
CA LYS A 820 40.19 -34.83 39.12
C LYS A 820 39.04 -33.97 39.65
N SER A 821 38.72 -32.89 38.94
CA SER A 821 37.62 -31.98 39.28
C SER A 821 36.26 -32.65 39.12
N THR A 822 36.12 -33.53 38.13
CA THR A 822 34.90 -34.32 37.89
C THR A 822 34.71 -35.37 38.98
N GLU A 823 35.76 -36.09 39.36
CA GLU A 823 35.74 -37.08 40.45
C GLU A 823 35.44 -36.42 41.81
N ALA A 824 35.85 -35.17 42.01
CA ALA A 824 35.49 -34.36 43.18
C ALA A 824 34.03 -33.86 43.16
N GLY A 825 33.24 -34.18 42.13
CA GLY A 825 31.84 -33.77 41.99
C GLY A 825 31.63 -32.27 41.71
N ALA A 826 32.71 -31.54 41.43
CA ALA A 826 32.71 -30.09 41.34
C ALA A 826 32.38 -29.54 39.94
N VAL A 827 32.33 -30.40 38.92
CA VAL A 827 32.09 -29.99 37.52
C VAL A 827 30.60 -29.84 37.22
N ASP A 828 30.24 -28.77 36.51
CA ASP A 828 28.92 -28.58 35.91
C ASP A 828 28.90 -29.14 34.48
N ARG A 829 29.83 -28.63 33.65
CA ARG A 829 29.92 -28.94 32.22
C ARG A 829 31.36 -29.22 31.84
N ILE A 830 31.59 -30.36 31.20
CA ILE A 830 32.86 -30.72 30.56
C ILE A 830 32.78 -30.29 29.10
N ILE A 831 33.80 -29.61 28.61
CA ILE A 831 33.93 -29.15 27.22
C ILE A 831 35.08 -29.93 26.59
N VAL A 832 34.81 -30.59 25.46
CA VAL A 832 35.82 -31.36 24.71
C VAL A 832 35.78 -30.96 23.24
N SER A 833 36.93 -30.68 22.65
CA SER A 833 37.01 -30.38 21.22
C SER A 833 36.94 -31.67 20.41
N GLU A 834 36.13 -31.68 19.34
CA GLU A 834 36.06 -32.81 18.41
C GLU A 834 37.40 -33.07 17.68
N ALA A 835 38.22 -32.03 17.54
CA ALA A 835 39.51 -32.10 16.86
C ALA A 835 40.64 -32.62 17.76
N THR A 836 40.34 -33.04 19.00
CA THR A 836 41.35 -33.59 19.90
C THR A 836 41.83 -34.96 19.40
N SER A 837 43.15 -35.12 19.25
CA SER A 837 43.77 -36.40 18.88
C SER A 837 44.00 -37.32 20.09
N MET A 838 43.67 -36.85 21.29
CA MET A 838 43.95 -37.53 22.55
C MET A 838 42.96 -38.67 22.80
N ARG A 839 43.45 -39.80 23.33
CA ARG A 839 42.68 -41.00 23.65
C ARG A 839 43.00 -41.48 25.05
N ALA A 840 42.10 -42.22 25.68
CA ALA A 840 42.27 -42.81 27.00
C ALA A 840 42.70 -44.28 26.88
N PHE A 841 43.84 -44.63 27.47
CA PHE A 841 44.41 -45.97 27.48
C PHE A 841 44.35 -46.56 28.88
N ASP A 842 43.60 -47.64 29.06
CA ASP A 842 43.52 -48.39 30.30
C ASP A 842 44.69 -49.37 30.37
N LEU A 843 45.57 -49.19 31.35
CA LEU A 843 46.75 -50.04 31.58
C LEU A 843 46.61 -50.81 32.90
N ILE A 844 47.12 -52.04 32.92
CA ILE A 844 47.22 -52.87 34.13
C ILE A 844 48.66 -53.33 34.35
N ASN A 845 49.13 -53.24 35.58
CA ASN A 845 50.40 -53.85 35.96
C ASN A 845 50.17 -55.35 36.22
N PRO A 846 50.79 -56.25 35.45
CA PRO A 846 50.57 -57.70 35.59
C PRO A 846 50.99 -58.26 36.96
N GLN A 847 51.95 -57.60 37.63
CA GLN A 847 52.52 -58.06 38.90
C GLN A 847 51.76 -57.56 40.12
N THR A 848 51.27 -56.31 40.09
CA THR A 848 50.59 -55.68 41.24
C THR A 848 49.06 -55.63 41.10
N GLN A 849 48.50 -55.99 39.93
CA GLN A 849 47.08 -55.81 39.56
C GLN A 849 46.60 -54.36 39.60
N GLU A 850 47.51 -53.40 39.72
CA GLU A 850 47.21 -51.98 39.75
C GLU A 850 46.75 -51.50 38.36
N LYS A 851 45.71 -50.66 38.32
CA LYS A 851 45.14 -50.10 37.09
C LYS A 851 45.41 -48.61 37.02
N LYS A 852 45.74 -48.10 35.84
CA LYS A 852 45.85 -46.66 35.58
C LYS A 852 45.35 -46.30 34.19
N VAL A 853 44.89 -45.08 34.04
CA VAL A 853 44.47 -44.52 32.74
C VAL A 853 45.52 -43.51 32.29
N ILE A 854 46.02 -43.66 31.06
CA ILE A 854 46.92 -42.71 30.43
C ILE A 854 46.23 -42.03 29.27
N PHE A 855 46.34 -40.70 29.20
CA PHE A 855 45.82 -39.90 28.10
C PHE A 855 46.95 -39.54 27.14
N ALA A 856 46.86 -39.99 25.89
CA ALA A 856 47.89 -39.74 24.88
C ALA A 856 47.30 -39.72 23.47
N SER A 857 47.97 -39.07 22.51
CA SER A 857 47.57 -39.12 21.09
C SER A 857 47.97 -40.41 20.39
N VAL A 858 48.95 -41.15 20.96
CA VAL A 858 49.45 -42.42 20.44
C VAL A 858 49.55 -43.38 21.60
N LYS A 859 49.36 -44.67 21.33
CA LYS A 859 49.46 -45.75 22.32
C LYS A 859 50.77 -45.61 23.14
N PRO A 860 50.67 -45.47 24.48
CA PRO A 860 51.85 -45.34 25.32
C PRO A 860 52.66 -46.64 25.35
N ASN A 861 53.98 -46.54 25.24
CA ASN A 861 54.89 -47.67 25.34
C ASN A 861 55.56 -47.64 26.71
N GLU A 862 54.87 -48.17 27.72
CA GLU A 862 55.28 -48.07 29.11
C GLU A 862 55.73 -49.42 29.66
N SER A 863 56.99 -49.50 30.09
CA SER A 863 57.61 -50.75 30.54
C SER A 863 56.95 -51.26 31.83
N GLY A 864 56.49 -52.51 31.82
CA GLY A 864 55.88 -53.18 32.98
C GLY A 864 54.35 -53.06 33.08
N TRP A 865 53.68 -52.51 32.07
CA TRP A 865 52.22 -52.33 32.02
C TRP A 865 51.61 -52.89 30.73
N ASP A 866 50.52 -53.65 30.87
CA ASP A 866 49.78 -54.23 29.74
C ASP A 866 48.54 -53.38 29.40
N LEU A 867 48.27 -53.18 28.10
CA LEU A 867 47.08 -52.47 27.62
C LEU A 867 45.83 -53.34 27.76
N MET A 868 44.86 -52.88 28.56
CA MET A 868 43.54 -53.49 28.74
C MET A 868 42.50 -52.96 27.77
N GLY A 869 42.57 -51.68 27.40
CA GLY A 869 41.55 -51.03 26.58
C GLY A 869 41.94 -49.64 26.09
N GLU A 870 41.30 -49.21 25.01
CA GLU A 870 41.46 -47.88 24.41
C GLU A 870 40.07 -47.29 24.16
N LYS A 871 39.88 -46.02 24.50
CA LYS A 871 38.64 -45.27 24.28
C LYS A 871 38.95 -43.89 23.71
N ASP A 872 38.08 -43.41 22.84
CA ASP A 872 38.11 -42.01 22.42
C ASP A 872 37.78 -41.11 23.61
N LEU A 873 38.38 -39.92 23.63
CA LEU A 873 38.31 -39.05 24.80
C LEU A 873 36.89 -38.55 25.11
N PRO A 874 36.05 -38.15 24.13
CA PRO A 874 34.67 -37.78 24.40
C PRO A 874 33.88 -38.93 25.04
N ASP A 875 34.04 -40.16 24.56
CA ASP A 875 33.38 -41.35 25.12
C ASP A 875 33.80 -41.62 26.57
N PHE A 876 35.10 -41.50 26.87
CA PHE A 876 35.60 -41.65 28.23
C PHE A 876 35.04 -40.57 29.17
N LEU A 877 35.00 -39.32 28.70
CA LEU A 877 34.46 -38.20 29.47
C LEU A 877 32.95 -38.31 29.66
N GLU A 878 32.19 -38.84 28.70
CA GLU A 878 30.76 -39.13 28.86
C GLU A 878 30.52 -40.16 29.97
N GLU A 879 31.26 -41.28 29.95
CA GLU A 879 31.16 -42.29 31.01
C GLU A 879 31.54 -41.73 32.39
N LEU A 880 32.57 -40.88 32.46
CA LEU A 880 32.96 -40.21 33.69
C LEU A 880 31.89 -39.22 34.15
N ALA A 881 31.36 -38.42 33.24
CA ALA A 881 30.34 -37.41 33.54
C ALA A 881 29.05 -38.03 34.05
N ASP A 882 28.60 -39.15 33.46
CA ASP A 882 27.40 -39.89 33.88
C ASP A 882 27.51 -40.37 35.34
N ASN A 883 28.70 -40.80 35.78
CA ASN A 883 28.93 -41.26 37.15
C ASN A 883 28.87 -40.13 38.20
N TYR A 884 29.17 -38.88 37.80
CA TYR A 884 29.25 -37.73 38.71
C TYR A 884 28.20 -36.64 38.43
N GLY A 885 27.27 -36.90 37.51
CA GLY A 885 26.15 -36.01 37.16
C GLY A 885 26.57 -34.73 36.43
N SER A 886 27.66 -34.76 35.68
CA SER A 886 28.13 -33.66 34.82
C SER A 886 27.61 -33.81 33.39
N LYS A 887 27.64 -32.74 32.58
CA LYS A 887 27.29 -32.82 31.15
C LYS A 887 28.52 -32.64 30.26
N VAL A 888 28.69 -33.49 29.26
CA VAL A 888 29.74 -33.33 28.23
C VAL A 888 29.17 -32.54 27.05
N ILE A 889 29.91 -31.53 26.60
CA ILE A 889 29.60 -30.73 25.41
C ILE A 889 30.80 -30.83 24.47
N VAL A 890 30.55 -31.35 23.27
CA VAL A 890 31.55 -31.38 22.20
C VAL A 890 31.51 -30.06 21.45
N VAL A 891 32.66 -29.45 21.18
CA VAL A 891 32.77 -28.17 20.44
C VAL A 891 33.61 -28.31 19.18
N SER A 892 33.21 -27.59 18.14
CA SER A 892 33.92 -27.54 16.86
C SER A 892 35.14 -26.62 16.90
N ASN A 893 36.02 -26.75 15.91
CA ASN A 893 37.15 -25.84 15.69
C ASN A 893 36.90 -24.82 14.56
N ASP A 894 35.65 -24.67 14.12
CA ASP A 894 35.23 -23.74 13.05
C ASP A 894 35.27 -22.28 13.50
N THR A 895 35.21 -22.02 14.80
CA THR A 895 35.29 -20.67 15.38
C THR A 895 36.70 -20.33 15.87
N ARG A 896 37.02 -19.03 15.93
CA ARG A 896 38.30 -18.55 16.50
C ARG A 896 38.48 -19.02 17.95
N GLU A 897 37.43 -18.94 18.74
CA GLU A 897 37.41 -19.41 20.13
C GLU A 897 37.61 -20.93 20.22
N GLY A 898 37.03 -21.72 19.29
CA GLY A 898 37.25 -23.16 19.18
C GLY A 898 38.70 -23.52 18.87
N GLN A 899 39.34 -22.78 17.96
CA GLN A 899 40.77 -22.93 17.67
C GLN A 899 41.65 -22.62 18.90
N GLN A 900 41.36 -21.52 19.61
CA GLN A 900 42.06 -21.17 20.84
C GLN A 900 41.87 -22.23 21.93
N PHE A 901 40.68 -22.82 22.03
CA PHE A 901 40.40 -23.88 22.99
C PHE A 901 41.15 -25.17 22.64
N LEU A 902 41.31 -25.48 21.36
CA LEU A 902 42.13 -26.61 20.90
C LEU A 902 43.63 -26.39 21.18
N GLU A 903 44.14 -25.17 21.00
CA GLU A 903 45.52 -24.80 21.36
C GLU A 903 45.78 -24.98 22.86
N LEU A 904 44.79 -24.64 23.68
CA LEU A 904 44.71 -25.09 25.05
C LEU A 904 44.28 -26.57 25.09
N GLY A 905 44.96 -27.51 24.46
CA GLY A 905 44.78 -28.95 24.70
C GLY A 905 43.39 -29.57 24.46
N GLY A 906 42.38 -28.81 24.04
CA GLY A 906 41.05 -29.27 23.63
C GLY A 906 40.17 -29.87 24.73
N VAL A 907 40.51 -29.72 26.01
CA VAL A 907 39.75 -30.28 27.15
C VAL A 907 39.66 -29.29 28.30
N GLY A 908 38.45 -28.96 28.73
CA GLY A 908 38.18 -28.04 29.83
C GLY A 908 36.87 -28.35 30.53
N ALA A 909 36.60 -27.69 31.64
CA ALA A 909 35.37 -27.84 32.39
C ALA A 909 34.99 -26.54 33.12
N LEU A 910 33.69 -26.23 33.16
CA LEU A 910 33.11 -25.21 34.03
C LEU A 910 32.67 -25.85 35.34
N LEU A 911 33.05 -25.25 36.46
CA LEU A 911 32.82 -25.77 37.80
C LEU A 911 31.56 -25.18 38.44
N ARG A 912 30.86 -25.98 39.25
CA ARG A 912 29.73 -25.55 40.09
C ARG A 912 30.20 -24.62 41.20
N TYR A 913 31.33 -24.95 41.82
CA TYR A 913 32.00 -24.23 42.90
C TYR A 913 33.52 -24.31 42.71
N ASN A 914 34.27 -23.39 43.33
CA ASN A 914 35.73 -23.41 43.29
C ASN A 914 36.27 -24.58 44.10
N ILE A 915 37.30 -25.25 43.57
CA ILE A 915 38.04 -26.33 44.23
C ILE A 915 39.29 -25.76 44.91
#